data_AF-A0A965MEJ1-F1
#
_entry.id   AF-A0A965MEJ1-F1
#
_cell.length_a   1.000
_cell.length_b   1.000
_cell.length_c   1.000
_cell.angle_alpha   90.00
_cell.angle_beta   90.00
_cell.angle_gamma   90.00
#
_symmetry.space_group_name_H-M   'P 1'
#
loop_
_entity.id
_entity.type
_entity.pdbx_description
1 polymer ?
#
loop_
_entity_poly.entity_id
_entity_poly.type
_entity_poly.pdbx_seq_one_letter_code
_entity_poly.pdbx_strand_id
1 'polypeptide(L)'
;MRASGSGGSLTISSASGNFIASGVGVPEVATGSIAITASVTDAVAASDLQIFTREGRHIAGVAFTDAQITEFMTAENGFDDSAVYTADYINNVKDAYRGIDLDISFAGGMFQLNTGGNGVGPVLAQGSSVVPANATLAQNMTLSLTNGASYTVPIENGSSANSAAQSMNSILNDSGITADAETRVELFGFASTGVVSFELEAANRVPKVISADVTPTNLSNLAIAFNKVSSETGVSAVISADSSRLILISEDGDDVAISQVGADSPSFFGRLIDKNGVAETSPIGSVASAGALKTPLSTTNAVSDALVAGPNVSSNTVSGAGADLDISSDTFGTYSVTINSGGSGSANPYAVGETFTIDGTLIGGSSSTHDVTVTVTSVDANGVITGASATGFARGITQAQTTIAPTITDGLGSGASFDVSLADGVATVNVNSSGDGYEVGDTITILGSAIGGADGVNDLVITVASLDPNSMVSFGSVVSGNRIDAARFSGAISLLSSAAFNLTSSNGTSNASQNPTIGGFVDVQSNAVGDTKKVTYSVNESLESGGSGTDGLRAVAPNASYQLTIPTGNSNIVFQADVSDNDLSSINRSNVNKALLDKIRGQAPLVSLSADMTVSQTQVVNYSFQRTEAVQPTIDSVSLSVNGNN
;
A
#
# COMPACT_ATOMS: atom_id res chain seq x y z
N MET A 1 -17.48 -24.65 -28.39
CA MET A 1 -18.67 -24.27 -29.20
C MET A 1 -19.87 -25.12 -28.77
N ARG A 2 -21.08 -24.56 -28.81
CA ARG A 2 -22.35 -25.27 -28.56
C ARG A 2 -23.32 -24.95 -29.69
N ALA A 3 -24.22 -25.88 -29.98
CA ALA A 3 -25.25 -25.70 -31.00
C ALA A 3 -26.63 -26.09 -30.45
N SER A 4 -27.66 -25.39 -30.92
CA SER A 4 -29.06 -25.66 -30.62
C SER A 4 -29.88 -25.49 -31.89
N GLY A 5 -31.00 -26.20 -32.02
CA GLY A 5 -31.87 -26.06 -33.18
C GLY A 5 -33.33 -26.32 -32.83
N SER A 6 -34.20 -25.51 -33.44
CA SER A 6 -35.66 -25.59 -33.32
C SER A 6 -36.28 -24.92 -34.55
N GLY A 7 -37.46 -25.37 -34.97
CA GLY A 7 -38.20 -24.74 -36.07
C GLY A 7 -37.48 -24.67 -37.42
N GLY A 8 -36.48 -25.52 -37.67
CA GLY A 8 -35.66 -25.48 -38.90
C GLY A 8 -34.49 -24.49 -38.86
N SER A 9 -34.26 -23.81 -37.74
CA SER A 9 -33.10 -22.96 -37.50
C SER A 9 -32.02 -23.72 -36.71
N LEU A 10 -30.76 -23.43 -37.01
CA LEU A 10 -29.58 -23.91 -36.27
C LEU A 10 -28.81 -22.70 -35.75
N THR A 11 -28.63 -22.63 -34.44
CA THR A 11 -27.87 -21.58 -33.76
C THR A 11 -26.61 -22.17 -33.16
N ILE A 12 -25.47 -21.51 -33.38
CA ILE A 12 -24.16 -21.93 -32.87
C ILE A 12 -23.59 -20.78 -32.04
N SER A 13 -23.03 -21.11 -30.87
CA SER A 13 -22.31 -20.19 -30.00
C SER A 13 -20.87 -20.67 -29.80
N SER A 14 -19.93 -19.73 -29.78
CA SER A 14 -18.54 -19.98 -29.45
C SER A 14 -18.23 -19.50 -28.04
N ALA A 15 -17.47 -20.30 -27.31
CA ALA A 15 -16.90 -19.92 -26.00
C ALA A 15 -15.63 -19.07 -26.16
N SER A 16 -15.01 -19.11 -27.34
CA SER A 16 -13.73 -18.48 -27.63
C SER A 16 -13.83 -17.66 -28.92
N GLY A 17 -13.69 -16.35 -28.80
CA GLY A 17 -13.68 -15.40 -29.92
C GLY A 17 -15.07 -15.11 -30.51
N ASN A 18 -15.16 -13.96 -31.20
CA ASN A 18 -16.36 -13.53 -31.89
C ASN A 18 -16.40 -14.09 -33.31
N PHE A 19 -17.61 -14.40 -33.80
CA PHE A 19 -17.80 -14.67 -35.23
C PHE A 19 -17.68 -13.36 -36.02
N ILE A 20 -17.12 -13.44 -37.23
CA ILE A 20 -16.98 -12.27 -38.11
C ILE A 20 -18.24 -12.18 -38.99
N ALA A 21 -18.87 -11.01 -39.04
CA ALA A 21 -20.14 -10.82 -39.74
C ALA A 21 -20.00 -10.58 -41.26
N SER A 22 -18.80 -10.30 -41.78
CA SER A 22 -18.55 -10.08 -43.21
C SER A 22 -17.12 -10.44 -43.64
N GLY A 23 -16.91 -10.70 -44.94
CA GLY A 23 -15.59 -10.95 -45.52
C GLY A 23 -15.12 -12.41 -45.47
N VAL A 24 -13.81 -12.61 -45.45
CA VAL A 24 -13.20 -13.95 -45.34
C VAL A 24 -13.32 -14.43 -43.88
N GLY A 25 -13.97 -15.57 -43.65
CA GLY A 25 -14.15 -16.14 -42.31
C GLY A 25 -15.55 -15.98 -41.69
N VAL A 26 -16.54 -15.52 -42.46
CA VAL A 26 -17.95 -15.56 -42.03
C VAL A 26 -18.38 -17.02 -41.85
N PRO A 27 -19.10 -17.37 -40.77
CA PRO A 27 -19.56 -18.73 -40.57
C PRO A 27 -20.50 -19.16 -41.70
N GLU A 28 -20.23 -20.32 -42.31
CA GLU A 28 -21.00 -20.88 -43.40
C GLU A 28 -21.23 -22.37 -43.16
N VAL A 29 -22.44 -22.84 -43.46
CA VAL A 29 -22.75 -24.28 -43.56
C VAL A 29 -22.87 -24.61 -45.05
N ALA A 30 -21.92 -25.40 -45.56
CA ALA A 30 -21.88 -25.82 -46.96
C ALA A 30 -22.15 -27.31 -47.12
N THR A 31 -22.96 -27.67 -48.11
CA THR A 31 -23.09 -29.06 -48.60
C THR A 31 -22.90 -29.08 -50.10
N GLY A 32 -21.73 -29.51 -50.57
CA GLY A 32 -21.39 -29.47 -52.00
C GLY A 32 -21.28 -28.03 -52.51
N SER A 33 -22.05 -27.69 -53.55
CA SER A 33 -22.02 -26.35 -54.18
C SER A 33 -22.93 -25.31 -53.51
N ILE A 34 -23.69 -25.69 -52.47
CA ILE A 34 -24.63 -24.80 -51.79
C ILE A 34 -24.01 -24.37 -50.46
N ALA A 35 -23.94 -23.05 -50.28
CA ALA A 35 -23.39 -22.32 -49.15
C ALA A 35 -24.54 -21.59 -48.43
N ILE A 36 -24.73 -21.83 -47.13
CA ILE A 36 -25.61 -21.01 -46.29
C ILE A 36 -24.75 -20.20 -45.34
N THR A 37 -24.66 -18.89 -45.59
CA THR A 37 -23.98 -17.95 -44.71
C THR A 37 -24.84 -17.69 -43.46
N ALA A 38 -24.24 -17.77 -42.27
CA ALA A 38 -24.93 -17.50 -41.02
C ALA A 38 -25.14 -15.99 -40.79
N SER A 39 -26.23 -15.63 -40.11
CA SER A 39 -26.38 -14.30 -39.53
C SER A 39 -25.64 -14.25 -38.19
N VAL A 40 -24.64 -13.37 -38.08
CA VAL A 40 -23.92 -13.14 -36.83
C VAL A 40 -24.64 -12.06 -36.02
N THR A 41 -24.82 -12.30 -34.73
CA THR A 41 -25.33 -11.31 -33.78
C THR A 41 -24.31 -11.12 -32.67
N ASP A 42 -24.16 -9.89 -32.21
CA ASP A 42 -23.28 -9.59 -31.08
C ASP A 42 -23.82 -10.18 -29.79
N ALA A 43 -22.93 -10.43 -28.84
CA ALA A 43 -23.33 -10.79 -27.49
C ALA A 43 -24.16 -9.65 -26.88
N VAL A 44 -25.28 -10.01 -26.22
CA VAL A 44 -26.12 -9.06 -25.50
C VAL A 44 -25.57 -8.94 -24.09
N ALA A 45 -25.40 -7.71 -23.59
CA ALA A 45 -25.05 -7.47 -22.20
C ALA A 45 -26.12 -8.06 -21.26
N ALA A 46 -25.69 -8.58 -20.10
CA ALA A 46 -26.64 -9.00 -19.08
C ALA A 46 -27.49 -7.80 -18.62
N SER A 47 -28.75 -8.06 -18.26
CA SER A 47 -29.61 -7.03 -17.68
C SER A 47 -29.24 -6.80 -16.21
N ASP A 48 -29.22 -5.53 -15.79
CA ASP A 48 -29.11 -5.20 -14.38
C ASP A 48 -30.43 -5.52 -13.69
N LEU A 49 -30.39 -6.51 -12.78
CA LEU A 49 -31.55 -6.90 -11.99
C LEU A 49 -31.55 -6.10 -10.69
N GLN A 50 -32.66 -5.44 -10.40
CA GLN A 50 -32.91 -4.78 -9.11
C GLN A 50 -34.06 -5.52 -8.42
N ILE A 51 -33.84 -5.98 -7.18
CA ILE A 51 -34.85 -6.74 -6.42
C ILE A 51 -35.34 -5.90 -5.27
N PHE A 52 -36.66 -5.69 -5.21
CA PHE A 52 -37.32 -4.95 -4.15
C PHE A 52 -38.43 -5.76 -3.49
N THR A 53 -38.70 -5.43 -2.24
CA THR A 53 -40.00 -5.72 -1.63
C THR A 53 -40.99 -4.60 -1.94
N ARG A 54 -42.29 -4.91 -1.84
CA ARG A 54 -43.36 -3.96 -2.20
C ARG A 54 -43.37 -2.73 -1.29
N GLU A 55 -42.90 -2.89 -0.05
CA GLU A 55 -42.79 -1.83 0.94
C GLU A 55 -41.52 -0.97 0.79
N GLY A 56 -40.68 -1.25 -0.22
CA GLY A 56 -39.54 -0.39 -0.59
C GLY A 56 -38.18 -0.83 -0.05
N ARG A 57 -38.02 -2.07 0.43
CA ARG A 57 -36.69 -2.59 0.81
C ARG A 57 -35.94 -3.02 -0.44
N HIS A 58 -34.79 -2.41 -0.69
CA HIS A 58 -33.90 -2.81 -1.76
C HIS A 58 -33.06 -4.02 -1.31
N ILE A 59 -33.21 -5.16 -1.97
CA ILE A 59 -32.58 -6.43 -1.58
C ILE A 59 -31.33 -6.73 -2.40
N ALA A 60 -31.35 -6.47 -3.71
CA ALA A 60 -30.20 -6.77 -4.58
C ALA A 60 -30.11 -5.77 -5.73
N GLY A 61 -28.89 -5.32 -6.03
CA GLY A 61 -28.59 -4.43 -7.15
C GLY A 61 -27.72 -3.23 -6.76
N VAL A 62 -28.06 -2.05 -7.29
CA VAL A 62 -27.32 -0.80 -7.08
C VAL A 62 -28.29 0.26 -6.56
N ALA A 63 -27.88 1.00 -5.53
CA ALA A 63 -28.73 2.00 -4.90
C ALA A 63 -29.30 3.02 -5.90
N PHE A 64 -30.59 3.36 -5.71
CA PHE A 64 -31.28 4.34 -6.54
C PHE A 64 -30.90 5.77 -6.13
N THR A 65 -30.90 6.66 -7.12
CA THR A 65 -30.89 8.11 -6.91
C THR A 65 -32.27 8.60 -6.47
N ASP A 66 -32.36 9.78 -5.84
CA ASP A 66 -33.64 10.41 -5.47
C ASP A 66 -34.62 10.53 -6.66
N ALA A 67 -34.08 10.81 -7.85
CA ALA A 67 -34.86 10.86 -9.09
C ALA A 67 -35.45 9.49 -9.46
N GLN A 68 -34.64 8.43 -9.38
CA GLN A 68 -35.08 7.06 -9.65
C GLN A 68 -36.06 6.53 -8.60
N ILE A 69 -35.87 6.89 -7.32
CA ILE A 69 -36.84 6.58 -6.27
C ILE A 69 -38.20 7.20 -6.64
N THR A 70 -38.21 8.48 -7.03
CA THR A 70 -39.44 9.18 -7.43
C THR A 70 -40.07 8.60 -8.70
N GLU A 71 -39.26 8.21 -9.67
CA GLU A 71 -39.72 7.69 -10.96
C GLU A 71 -40.24 6.24 -10.86
N PHE A 72 -39.56 5.39 -10.08
CA PHE A 72 -39.81 3.95 -10.09
C PHE A 72 -40.62 3.45 -8.90
N MET A 73 -40.54 4.08 -7.73
CA MET A 73 -41.26 3.59 -6.54
C MET A 73 -42.70 4.11 -6.47
N THR A 74 -43.52 3.64 -7.42
CA THR A 74 -44.94 3.98 -7.51
C THR A 74 -45.85 2.76 -7.40
N ALA A 75 -47.12 2.98 -7.09
CA ALA A 75 -48.13 1.92 -7.04
C ALA A 75 -48.33 1.24 -8.39
N GLU A 76 -48.20 1.98 -9.50
CA GLU A 76 -48.26 1.44 -10.86
C GLU A 76 -47.13 0.45 -11.14
N ASN A 77 -45.95 0.67 -10.55
CA ASN A 77 -44.80 -0.23 -10.65
C ASN A 77 -44.84 -1.34 -9.58
N GLY A 78 -45.93 -1.45 -8.82
CA GLY A 78 -46.19 -2.56 -7.90
C GLY A 78 -45.72 -2.34 -6.46
N PHE A 79 -45.23 -1.14 -6.11
CA PHE A 79 -44.96 -0.77 -4.73
C PHE A 79 -46.27 -0.46 -3.97
N ASP A 80 -46.22 -0.48 -2.65
CA ASP A 80 -47.34 -0.05 -1.82
C ASP A 80 -47.36 1.50 -1.71
N ASP A 81 -48.53 2.11 -1.55
CA ASP A 81 -48.68 3.58 -1.47
C ASP A 81 -47.87 4.22 -0.33
N SER A 82 -47.56 3.43 0.70
CA SER A 82 -46.74 3.83 1.85
C SER A 82 -45.31 3.26 1.81
N ALA A 83 -44.85 2.83 0.63
CA ALA A 83 -43.49 2.32 0.48
C ALA A 83 -42.47 3.42 0.82
N VAL A 84 -41.44 3.03 1.55
CA VAL A 84 -40.31 3.91 1.90
C VAL A 84 -39.05 3.21 1.45
N TYR A 85 -38.31 3.89 0.58
CA TYR A 85 -37.01 3.39 0.12
C TYR A 85 -36.06 3.21 1.30
N THR A 86 -35.31 2.12 1.26
CA THR A 86 -34.10 1.95 2.07
C THR A 86 -33.18 0.98 1.35
N ALA A 87 -31.89 1.30 1.37
CA ALA A 87 -30.82 0.44 0.88
C ALA A 87 -30.14 -0.34 2.01
N ASP A 88 -30.65 -0.33 3.25
CA ASP A 88 -30.05 -1.02 4.41
C ASP A 88 -29.84 -2.53 4.19
N TYR A 89 -30.64 -3.12 3.31
CA TYR A 89 -30.62 -4.55 3.00
C TYR A 89 -29.97 -4.87 1.66
N ILE A 90 -29.48 -3.86 0.93
CA ILE A 90 -29.01 -4.04 -0.44
C ILE A 90 -27.75 -4.90 -0.43
N ASN A 91 -27.82 -6.05 -1.11
CA ASN A 91 -26.73 -7.00 -1.23
C ASN A 91 -26.21 -7.53 0.13
N ASN A 92 -27.00 -7.42 1.20
CA ASN A 92 -26.61 -7.87 2.53
C ASN A 92 -26.84 -9.38 2.68
N VAL A 93 -25.76 -10.13 2.90
CA VAL A 93 -25.77 -11.60 3.05
C VAL A 93 -25.67 -12.06 4.50
N LYS A 94 -25.31 -11.19 5.45
CA LYS A 94 -25.15 -11.53 6.88
C LYS A 94 -26.47 -11.34 7.64
N ASP A 95 -27.08 -10.17 7.48
CA ASP A 95 -28.34 -9.78 8.12
C ASP A 95 -29.39 -9.43 7.07
N ALA A 96 -29.59 -10.38 6.13
CA ALA A 96 -30.51 -10.23 5.03
C ALA A 96 -31.95 -9.97 5.50
N TYR A 97 -32.72 -9.28 4.66
CA TYR A 97 -34.08 -8.90 4.97
C TYR A 97 -34.94 -10.11 5.39
N ARG A 98 -35.36 -10.12 6.66
CA ARG A 98 -36.16 -11.21 7.29
C ARG A 98 -35.51 -12.60 7.18
N GLY A 99 -34.18 -12.67 7.13
CA GLY A 99 -33.44 -13.94 7.08
C GLY A 99 -33.56 -14.68 5.75
N ILE A 100 -33.83 -13.97 4.65
CA ILE A 100 -33.77 -14.55 3.29
C ILE A 100 -32.35 -15.03 3.01
N ASP A 101 -32.23 -16.24 2.46
CA ASP A 101 -30.96 -16.75 1.94
C ASP A 101 -30.66 -16.12 0.58
N LEU A 102 -29.50 -15.47 0.45
CA LEU A 102 -29.16 -14.61 -0.67
C LEU A 102 -27.74 -14.89 -1.15
N ASP A 103 -27.63 -15.47 -2.35
CA ASP A 103 -26.36 -15.64 -3.05
C ASP A 103 -26.26 -14.59 -4.16
N ILE A 104 -25.39 -13.59 -3.97
CA ILE A 104 -25.08 -12.57 -4.98
C ILE A 104 -23.60 -12.64 -5.35
N SER A 105 -23.32 -12.53 -6.64
CA SER A 105 -21.96 -12.43 -7.16
C SER A 105 -21.87 -11.29 -8.17
N PHE A 106 -20.97 -10.35 -7.91
CA PHE A 106 -20.64 -9.22 -8.77
C PHE A 106 -19.49 -9.58 -9.68
N ALA A 107 -19.61 -9.25 -10.97
CA ALA A 107 -18.50 -9.36 -11.91
C ALA A 107 -17.36 -8.44 -11.45
N GLY A 108 -16.19 -9.03 -11.15
CA GLY A 108 -15.04 -8.32 -10.58
C GLY A 108 -15.11 -8.08 -9.07
N GLY A 109 -16.20 -8.45 -8.39
CA GLY A 109 -16.44 -8.25 -6.97
C GLY A 109 -16.96 -6.86 -6.59
N MET A 110 -17.10 -6.61 -5.29
CA MET A 110 -17.58 -5.34 -4.74
C MET A 110 -16.48 -4.28 -4.68
N PHE A 111 -16.87 -3.02 -4.66
CA PHE A 111 -15.95 -1.91 -4.37
C PHE A 111 -15.71 -1.82 -2.86
N GLN A 112 -14.44 -1.81 -2.48
CA GLN A 112 -13.98 -1.69 -1.10
C GLN A 112 -13.09 -0.45 -0.94
N LEU A 113 -13.26 0.24 0.18
CA LEU A 113 -12.31 1.24 0.66
C LEU A 113 -12.07 1.01 2.16
N ASN A 114 -10.82 0.75 2.55
CA ASN A 114 -10.44 0.68 3.95
C ASN A 114 -10.04 2.06 4.46
N THR A 115 -10.44 2.38 5.69
CA THR A 115 -10.11 3.64 6.35
C THR A 115 -10.09 3.44 7.88
N GLY A 116 -10.05 4.52 8.65
CA GLY A 116 -10.20 4.51 10.11
C GLY A 116 -11.07 5.68 10.56
N GLY A 117 -11.27 5.84 11.87
CA GLY A 117 -12.03 6.96 12.42
C GLY A 117 -11.49 8.34 12.00
N ASN A 118 -10.20 8.43 11.69
CA ASN A 118 -9.52 9.63 11.19
C ASN A 118 -9.61 9.85 9.67
N GLY A 119 -10.26 8.96 8.92
CA GLY A 119 -10.40 9.05 7.46
C GLY A 119 -9.14 8.66 6.70
N VAL A 120 -8.24 7.93 7.38
CA VAL A 120 -6.98 7.40 6.87
C VAL A 120 -7.00 5.88 6.97
N GLY A 121 -6.99 5.36 8.19
CA GLY A 121 -6.68 3.97 8.48
C GLY A 121 -6.58 3.76 9.99
N PRO A 122 -6.36 2.52 10.44
CA PRO A 122 -6.19 2.23 11.84
C PRO A 122 -4.91 2.89 12.39
N VAL A 123 -4.91 3.21 13.69
CA VAL A 123 -3.85 3.99 14.33
C VAL A 123 -3.37 3.30 15.60
N LEU A 124 -2.06 3.20 15.77
CA LEU A 124 -1.41 2.76 17.00
C LEU A 124 -0.77 3.96 17.70
N ALA A 125 -1.06 4.13 18.98
CA ALA A 125 -0.37 5.10 19.83
C ALA A 125 0.23 4.39 21.05
N GLN A 126 1.53 4.55 21.27
CA GLN A 126 2.21 4.07 22.48
C GLN A 126 2.21 5.12 23.60
N GLY A 127 2.27 4.67 24.86
CA GLY A 127 2.27 5.51 26.04
C GLY A 127 3.15 4.99 27.16
N SER A 128 3.43 5.88 28.12
CA SER A 128 4.10 5.56 29.37
C SER A 128 3.32 6.18 30.53
N SER A 129 2.90 5.35 31.48
CA SER A 129 2.03 5.60 32.62
C SER A 129 0.62 6.12 32.31
N VAL A 130 0.41 6.66 31.10
CA VAL A 130 -0.84 7.25 30.63
C VAL A 130 -1.22 6.59 29.31
N VAL A 131 -2.48 6.16 29.22
CA VAL A 131 -3.07 5.69 27.97
C VAL A 131 -3.18 6.85 27.01
N PRO A 132 -2.58 6.77 25.80
CA PRO A 132 -2.76 7.79 24.79
C PRO A 132 -4.24 7.99 24.45
N ALA A 133 -4.63 9.23 24.18
CA ALA A 133 -5.97 9.52 23.67
C ALA A 133 -6.12 9.01 22.23
N ASN A 134 -7.36 8.77 21.82
CA ASN A 134 -7.67 8.57 20.40
C ASN A 134 -7.43 9.90 19.66
N ALA A 135 -6.57 9.88 18.64
CA ALA A 135 -6.13 11.07 17.92
C ALA A 135 -7.08 11.52 16.79
N THR A 136 -8.21 10.82 16.58
CA THR A 136 -9.22 11.22 15.61
C THR A 136 -9.70 12.64 15.90
N LEU A 137 -9.51 13.55 14.94
CA LEU A 137 -10.01 14.92 15.03
C LEU A 137 -11.44 15.02 14.50
N ALA A 138 -12.20 15.98 15.02
CA ALA A 138 -13.53 16.26 14.50
C ALA A 138 -13.45 16.75 13.04
N GLN A 139 -14.23 16.14 12.15
CA GLN A 139 -14.25 16.47 10.73
C GLN A 139 -15.55 16.02 10.05
N ASN A 140 -15.77 16.50 8.84
CA ASN A 140 -16.82 15.98 7.95
C ASN A 140 -16.18 15.15 6.85
N MET A 141 -16.59 13.89 6.74
CA MET A 141 -16.19 13.01 5.64
C MET A 141 -17.28 12.97 4.59
N THR A 142 -16.94 13.14 3.32
CA THR A 142 -17.90 13.11 2.21
C THR A 142 -17.70 11.88 1.36
N LEU A 143 -18.74 11.05 1.21
CA LEU A 143 -18.75 9.94 0.27
C LEU A 143 -19.47 10.37 -1.00
N SER A 144 -18.84 10.23 -2.16
CA SER A 144 -19.45 10.54 -3.46
C SER A 144 -19.54 9.31 -4.35
N LEU A 145 -20.71 9.09 -4.93
CA LEU A 145 -21.01 7.98 -5.83
C LEU A 145 -20.92 8.42 -7.30
N THR A 146 -20.72 7.47 -8.21
CA THR A 146 -20.67 7.73 -9.66
C THR A 146 -22.00 8.20 -10.26
N ASN A 147 -23.12 7.96 -9.56
CA ASN A 147 -24.43 8.46 -9.95
C ASN A 147 -24.65 9.95 -9.59
N GLY A 148 -23.65 10.62 -9.00
CA GLY A 148 -23.69 12.02 -8.61
C GLY A 148 -24.23 12.29 -7.20
N ALA A 149 -24.71 11.27 -6.49
CA ALA A 149 -25.11 11.40 -5.08
C ALA A 149 -23.88 11.64 -4.18
N SER A 150 -24.06 12.39 -3.10
CA SER A 150 -23.02 12.63 -2.10
C SER A 150 -23.60 12.71 -0.70
N TYR A 151 -22.89 12.13 0.25
CA TYR A 151 -23.30 12.02 1.65
C TYR A 151 -22.19 12.57 2.54
N THR A 152 -22.51 13.52 3.43
CA THR A 152 -21.57 14.08 4.39
C THR A 152 -21.83 13.52 5.78
N VAL A 153 -20.82 12.84 6.33
CA VAL A 153 -20.84 12.18 7.63
C VAL A 153 -19.99 12.98 8.62
N PRO A 154 -20.56 13.48 9.73
CA PRO A 154 -19.79 14.10 10.78
C PRO A 154 -19.11 13.04 11.64
N ILE A 155 -17.81 13.22 11.88
CA ILE A 155 -17.01 12.42 12.79
C ILE A 155 -16.58 13.30 13.95
N GLU A 156 -16.82 12.83 15.17
CA GLU A 156 -16.50 13.56 16.40
C GLU A 156 -15.05 13.34 16.85
N ASN A 157 -14.52 14.29 17.63
CA ASN A 157 -13.18 14.18 18.20
C ASN A 157 -13.07 12.96 19.14
N GLY A 158 -12.05 12.12 18.92
CA GLY A 158 -11.82 10.90 19.67
C GLY A 158 -12.69 9.72 19.25
N SER A 159 -13.36 9.77 18.09
CA SER A 159 -14.15 8.65 17.60
C SER A 159 -13.27 7.41 17.34
N SER A 160 -13.70 6.27 17.88
CA SER A 160 -13.20 4.95 17.47
C SER A 160 -13.73 4.59 16.07
N ALA A 161 -13.22 3.50 15.49
CA ALA A 161 -13.77 2.95 14.26
C ALA A 161 -15.26 2.57 14.42
N ASN A 162 -15.64 2.01 15.58
CA ASN A 162 -17.04 1.74 15.93
C ASN A 162 -17.93 2.99 15.79
N SER A 163 -17.62 4.04 16.56
CA SER A 163 -18.42 5.27 16.57
C SER A 163 -18.50 5.91 15.17
N ALA A 164 -17.39 5.93 14.44
CA ALA A 164 -17.34 6.47 13.09
C ALA A 164 -18.18 5.65 12.10
N ALA A 165 -18.10 4.31 12.14
CA ALA A 165 -18.92 3.45 11.28
C ALA A 165 -20.41 3.53 11.63
N GLN A 166 -20.77 3.69 12.91
CA GLN A 166 -22.15 3.96 13.31
C GLN A 166 -22.68 5.27 12.71
N SER A 167 -21.89 6.36 12.78
CA SER A 167 -22.24 7.63 12.13
C SER A 167 -22.40 7.49 10.62
N MET A 168 -21.51 6.72 9.98
CA MET A 168 -21.59 6.43 8.54
C MET A 168 -22.88 5.67 8.20
N ASN A 169 -23.12 4.51 8.84
CA ASN A 169 -24.30 3.69 8.56
C ASN A 169 -25.61 4.42 8.85
N SER A 170 -25.64 5.33 9.83
CA SER A 170 -26.83 6.14 10.11
C SER A 170 -27.18 7.15 9.00
N ILE A 171 -26.21 7.55 8.17
CA ILE A 171 -26.38 8.56 7.11
C ILE A 171 -26.40 7.91 5.71
N LEU A 172 -25.77 6.75 5.57
CA LEU A 172 -25.58 6.03 4.32
C LEU A 172 -26.69 5.02 4.00
N ASN A 173 -27.77 4.99 4.78
CA ASN A 173 -28.91 4.07 4.67
C ASN A 173 -29.49 3.94 3.25
N ASP A 174 -29.44 5.01 2.45
CA ASP A 174 -29.97 5.03 1.08
C ASP A 174 -28.89 4.94 -0.01
N SER A 175 -27.61 4.97 0.38
CA SER A 175 -26.48 5.03 -0.54
C SER A 175 -26.06 3.67 -1.10
N GLY A 176 -26.44 2.57 -0.43
CA GLY A 176 -25.91 1.23 -0.71
C GLY A 176 -24.41 1.08 -0.42
N ILE A 177 -23.87 1.94 0.44
CA ILE A 177 -22.56 1.80 1.06
C ILE A 177 -22.79 1.31 2.50
N THR A 178 -22.08 0.25 2.88
CA THR A 178 -22.05 -0.25 4.26
C THR A 178 -20.68 0.01 4.87
N ALA A 179 -20.63 0.37 6.15
CA ALA A 179 -19.40 0.55 6.92
C ALA A 179 -19.30 -0.55 7.98
N ASP A 180 -18.28 -1.41 7.86
CA ASP A 180 -17.97 -2.47 8.82
C ASP A 180 -16.69 -2.10 9.58
N ALA A 181 -16.76 -1.98 10.90
CA ALA A 181 -15.61 -1.56 11.73
C ALA A 181 -15.02 -2.75 12.47
N GLU A 182 -13.71 -2.81 12.61
CA GLU A 182 -13.02 -3.87 13.35
C GLU A 182 -11.69 -3.37 13.93
N THR A 183 -11.36 -3.81 15.14
CA THR A 183 -10.02 -3.62 15.72
C THR A 183 -9.40 -4.99 15.97
N ARG A 184 -8.32 -5.32 15.25
CA ARG A 184 -7.54 -6.55 15.46
C ARG A 184 -6.13 -6.22 15.92
N VAL A 185 -5.74 -6.77 17.08
CA VAL A 185 -4.42 -6.56 17.67
C VAL A 185 -3.68 -7.87 17.80
N GLU A 186 -2.47 -7.96 17.27
CA GLU A 186 -1.57 -9.09 17.49
C GLU A 186 -0.60 -8.78 18.62
N LEU A 187 -0.58 -9.63 19.66
CA LEU A 187 0.43 -9.65 20.70
C LEU A 187 1.39 -10.83 20.50
N PHE A 188 2.70 -10.58 20.52
CA PHE A 188 3.70 -11.58 20.17
C PHE A 188 5.08 -11.27 20.76
N GLY A 189 6.04 -12.18 20.59
CA GLY A 189 7.45 -11.93 20.92
C GLY A 189 7.73 -11.79 22.41
N PHE A 190 7.04 -12.54 23.27
CA PHE A 190 7.26 -12.54 24.71
C PHE A 190 8.68 -13.03 25.04
N ALA A 191 9.48 -12.16 25.67
CA ALA A 191 10.93 -12.35 25.78
C ALA A 191 11.36 -13.49 26.73
N SER A 192 10.55 -13.80 27.74
CA SER A 192 10.88 -14.80 28.76
C SER A 192 9.62 -15.42 29.37
N THR A 193 9.81 -16.51 30.12
CA THR A 193 8.74 -17.09 30.94
C THR A 193 8.50 -16.20 32.16
N GLY A 194 7.24 -15.92 32.48
CA GLY A 194 6.86 -15.11 33.63
C GLY A 194 5.37 -14.81 33.68
N VAL A 195 4.97 -14.02 34.67
CA VAL A 195 3.58 -13.53 34.80
C VAL A 195 3.46 -12.22 34.04
N VAL A 196 2.59 -12.19 33.04
CA VAL A 196 2.18 -10.94 32.39
C VAL A 196 0.97 -10.38 33.16
N SER A 197 0.96 -9.07 33.38
CA SER A 197 -0.17 -8.36 33.97
C SER A 197 -0.34 -6.99 33.35
N PHE A 198 -1.56 -6.59 33.00
CA PHE A 198 -1.91 -5.25 32.53
C PHE A 198 -3.41 -5.00 32.71
N GLU A 199 -3.83 -3.77 32.50
CA GLU A 199 -5.24 -3.39 32.41
C GLU A 199 -5.69 -3.26 30.95
N LEU A 200 -6.88 -3.78 30.65
CA LEU A 200 -7.52 -3.76 29.34
C LEU A 200 -8.79 -2.89 29.38
N GLU A 201 -8.86 -1.90 28.52
CA GLU A 201 -10.04 -1.07 28.29
C GLU A 201 -10.42 -1.12 26.81
N ALA A 202 -11.71 -1.35 26.54
CA ALA A 202 -12.33 -1.28 25.23
C ALA A 202 -13.79 -0.80 25.40
N ALA A 203 -14.79 -1.59 25.02
CA ALA A 203 -16.20 -1.22 25.14
C ALA A 203 -16.66 -0.95 26.60
N ASN A 204 -16.00 -1.60 27.57
CA ASN A 204 -16.29 -1.50 29.00
C ASN A 204 -16.06 -0.09 29.60
N ARG A 205 -15.24 0.76 28.98
CA ARG A 205 -14.84 2.11 29.49
C ARG A 205 -14.31 2.16 30.94
N VAL A 206 -14.08 1.00 31.55
CA VAL A 206 -13.56 0.82 32.91
C VAL A 206 -12.57 -0.33 32.86
N PRO A 207 -11.26 -0.08 32.97
CA PRO A 207 -10.23 -1.08 32.72
C PRO A 207 -10.39 -2.36 33.54
N LYS A 208 -10.07 -3.51 32.93
CA LYS A 208 -10.07 -4.84 33.57
C LYS A 208 -8.66 -5.38 33.65
N VAL A 209 -8.27 -5.86 34.83
CA VAL A 209 -6.96 -6.50 35.01
C VAL A 209 -6.94 -7.86 34.31
N ILE A 210 -5.99 -8.04 33.41
CA ILE A 210 -5.63 -9.31 32.79
C ILE A 210 -4.30 -9.76 33.41
N SER A 211 -4.23 -11.01 33.86
CA SER A 211 -2.97 -11.59 34.32
C SER A 211 -2.91 -13.09 34.09
N ALA A 212 -1.77 -13.57 33.61
CA ALA A 212 -1.52 -14.98 33.33
C ALA A 212 -0.03 -15.31 33.25
N ASP A 213 0.32 -16.56 33.54
CA ASP A 213 1.63 -17.12 33.22
C ASP A 213 1.77 -17.34 31.71
N VAL A 214 2.89 -16.90 31.13
CA VAL A 214 3.23 -17.09 29.72
C VAL A 214 4.60 -17.70 29.55
N THR A 215 4.83 -18.30 28.39
CA THR A 215 6.17 -18.65 27.89
C THR A 215 6.34 -18.08 26.49
N PRO A 216 7.58 -17.92 25.97
CA PRO A 216 7.81 -17.43 24.61
C PRO A 216 7.09 -18.22 23.50
N THR A 217 6.70 -19.47 23.77
CA THR A 217 6.06 -20.38 22.80
C THR A 217 4.66 -20.82 23.21
N ASN A 218 4.08 -20.25 24.27
CA ASN A 218 2.73 -20.62 24.72
C ASN A 218 2.05 -19.47 25.45
N LEU A 219 0.99 -18.95 24.82
CA LEU A 219 0.14 -17.87 25.33
C LEU A 219 -1.28 -18.34 25.72
N SER A 220 -1.50 -19.65 25.88
CA SER A 220 -2.84 -20.20 26.11
C SER A 220 -3.51 -19.69 27.38
N ASN A 221 -2.76 -19.56 28.47
CA ASN A 221 -3.31 -19.01 29.72
C ASN A 221 -3.71 -17.54 29.57
N LEU A 222 -2.95 -16.76 28.79
CA LEU A 222 -3.26 -15.36 28.54
C LEU A 222 -4.55 -15.22 27.72
N ALA A 223 -4.73 -16.04 26.68
CA ALA A 223 -5.98 -16.07 25.91
C ALA A 223 -7.20 -16.41 26.77
N ILE A 224 -7.06 -17.39 27.69
CA ILE A 224 -8.12 -17.73 28.65
C ILE A 224 -8.44 -16.53 29.56
N ALA A 225 -7.42 -15.81 30.03
CA ALA A 225 -7.62 -14.63 30.88
C ALA A 225 -8.37 -13.51 30.15
N PHE A 226 -8.05 -13.23 28.88
CA PHE A 226 -8.81 -12.31 28.03
C PHE A 226 -10.26 -12.75 27.84
N ASN A 227 -10.47 -13.99 27.40
CA ASN A 227 -11.80 -14.52 27.10
C ASN A 227 -12.70 -14.65 28.33
N LYS A 228 -12.14 -14.64 29.55
CA LYS A 228 -12.91 -14.61 30.79
C LYS A 228 -13.66 -13.28 31.01
N VAL A 229 -13.17 -12.17 30.43
CA VAL A 229 -13.78 -10.84 30.56
C VAL A 229 -14.39 -10.32 29.26
N SER A 230 -14.42 -11.14 28.20
CA SER A 230 -14.86 -10.72 26.85
C SER A 230 -16.29 -10.19 26.79
N SER A 231 -17.21 -10.75 27.59
CA SER A 231 -18.59 -10.26 27.65
C SER A 231 -18.72 -8.84 28.24
N GLU A 232 -17.70 -8.36 28.94
CA GLU A 232 -17.65 -7.00 29.46
C GLU A 232 -16.85 -6.08 28.53
N THR A 233 -15.71 -6.55 28.02
CA THR A 233 -14.80 -5.73 27.21
C THR A 233 -15.19 -5.63 25.74
N GLY A 234 -16.00 -6.57 25.23
CA GLY A 234 -16.28 -6.70 23.80
C GLY A 234 -15.12 -7.30 22.99
N VAL A 235 -14.03 -7.70 23.66
CA VAL A 235 -12.81 -8.20 23.00
C VAL A 235 -12.67 -9.70 23.20
N SER A 236 -12.59 -10.44 22.10
CA SER A 236 -12.26 -11.86 22.11
C SER A 236 -10.77 -12.07 21.81
N ALA A 237 -10.20 -13.20 22.23
CA ALA A 237 -8.81 -13.54 22.00
C ALA A 237 -8.66 -14.94 21.37
N VAL A 238 -7.91 -15.03 20.28
CA VAL A 238 -7.62 -16.25 19.53
C VAL A 238 -6.11 -16.46 19.45
N ILE A 239 -5.66 -17.71 19.59
CA ILE A 239 -4.24 -18.05 19.57
C ILE A 239 -3.86 -18.60 18.19
N SER A 240 -2.66 -18.29 17.73
CA SER A 240 -2.03 -18.95 16.58
C SER A 240 -1.85 -20.45 16.76
N ALA A 241 -1.76 -21.18 15.64
CA ALA A 241 -1.57 -22.63 15.66
C ALA A 241 -0.31 -23.09 16.41
N ASP A 242 0.74 -22.27 16.41
CA ASP A 242 2.01 -22.51 17.12
C ASP A 242 2.03 -21.98 18.58
N SER A 243 0.91 -21.43 19.05
CA SER A 243 0.74 -20.89 20.41
C SER A 243 1.61 -19.68 20.78
N SER A 244 2.35 -19.10 19.83
CA SER A 244 3.31 -18.00 20.08
C SER A 244 2.74 -16.59 19.89
N ARG A 245 1.55 -16.47 19.29
CA ARG A 245 0.87 -15.20 18.98
C ARG A 245 -0.56 -15.22 19.49
N LEU A 246 -1.02 -14.07 19.95
CA LEU A 246 -2.37 -13.85 20.46
C LEU A 246 -3.04 -12.74 19.66
N ILE A 247 -4.18 -13.03 19.04
CA ILE A 247 -4.96 -12.06 18.29
C ILE A 247 -6.16 -11.64 19.13
N LEU A 248 -6.23 -10.36 19.46
CA LEU A 248 -7.38 -9.74 20.10
C LEU A 248 -8.29 -9.18 19.00
N ILE A 249 -9.60 -9.41 19.10
CA ILE A 249 -10.59 -9.01 18.11
C ILE A 249 -11.72 -8.26 18.82
N SER A 250 -11.88 -6.99 18.45
CA SER A 250 -13.07 -6.18 18.72
C SER A 250 -13.89 -6.12 17.43
N GLU A 251 -14.95 -6.93 17.34
CA GLU A 251 -15.76 -7.07 16.12
C GLU A 251 -16.56 -5.81 15.78
N ASP A 252 -16.85 -4.95 16.77
CA ASP A 252 -17.55 -3.68 16.54
C ASP A 252 -16.57 -2.53 16.21
N GLY A 253 -15.25 -2.77 16.30
CA GLY A 253 -14.23 -1.75 16.06
C GLY A 253 -14.03 -0.75 17.20
N ASP A 254 -14.34 -1.14 18.45
CA ASP A 254 -13.95 -0.35 19.61
C ASP A 254 -12.42 -0.30 19.74
N ASP A 255 -11.90 0.83 20.22
CA ASP A 255 -10.48 0.97 20.54
C ASP A 255 -10.09 -0.09 21.57
N VAL A 256 -8.92 -0.70 21.39
CA VAL A 256 -8.32 -1.57 22.42
C VAL A 256 -7.20 -0.79 23.09
N ALA A 257 -7.33 -0.55 24.39
CA ALA A 257 -6.31 0.10 25.19
C ALA A 257 -5.71 -0.88 26.19
N ILE A 258 -4.39 -0.97 26.20
CA ILE A 258 -3.60 -1.69 27.19
C ILE A 258 -2.91 -0.64 28.06
N SER A 259 -2.90 -0.83 29.37
CA SER A 259 -2.24 0.08 30.30
C SER A 259 -1.69 -0.63 31.52
N GLN A 260 -0.87 0.05 32.32
CA GLN A 260 -0.31 -0.48 33.56
C GLN A 260 0.35 -1.87 33.40
N VAL A 261 1.09 -2.09 32.31
CA VAL A 261 1.87 -3.33 32.16
C VAL A 261 2.81 -3.47 33.35
N GLY A 262 2.70 -4.56 34.11
CA GLY A 262 3.41 -4.76 35.37
C GLY A 262 4.93 -4.73 35.19
N ALA A 263 5.67 -4.18 36.15
CA ALA A 263 7.12 -4.01 36.04
C ALA A 263 7.87 -5.34 35.83
N ASP A 264 7.36 -6.43 36.42
CA ASP A 264 7.92 -7.78 36.31
C ASP A 264 7.39 -8.57 35.08
N SER A 265 6.47 -7.99 34.31
CA SER A 265 5.99 -8.63 33.09
C SER A 265 7.12 -8.77 32.08
N PRO A 266 7.29 -9.95 31.44
CA PRO A 266 8.17 -10.09 30.28
C PRO A 266 7.86 -9.03 29.23
N SER A 267 8.87 -8.50 28.54
CA SER A 267 8.63 -7.60 27.41
C SER A 267 7.99 -8.35 26.24
N PHE A 268 7.13 -7.67 25.50
CA PHE A 268 6.41 -8.23 24.35
C PHE A 268 6.01 -7.11 23.38
N PHE A 269 5.57 -7.50 22.19
CA PHE A 269 5.15 -6.59 21.14
C PHE A 269 3.64 -6.61 20.94
N GLY A 270 3.09 -5.49 20.48
CA GLY A 270 1.70 -5.38 20.02
C GLY A 270 1.61 -4.60 18.71
N ARG A 271 0.79 -5.03 17.75
CA ARG A 271 0.55 -4.29 16.49
C ARG A 271 -0.89 -4.48 15.99
N LEU A 272 -1.35 -3.59 15.10
CA LEU A 272 -2.61 -3.78 14.37
C LEU A 272 -2.40 -4.71 13.17
N ILE A 273 -3.37 -5.58 12.92
CA ILE A 273 -3.41 -6.48 11.76
C ILE A 273 -4.77 -6.42 11.07
N ASP A 274 -4.82 -6.79 9.79
CA ASP A 274 -6.04 -6.90 9.02
C ASP A 274 -6.70 -8.27 9.25
N LYS A 275 -7.88 -8.47 8.65
CA LYS A 275 -8.57 -9.78 8.67
C LYS A 275 -7.76 -10.92 8.02
N ASN A 276 -6.71 -10.60 7.28
CA ASN A 276 -5.79 -11.56 6.65
C ASN A 276 -4.54 -11.85 7.48
N GLY A 277 -4.38 -11.25 8.65
CA GLY A 277 -3.18 -11.38 9.48
C GLY A 277 -1.98 -10.57 8.98
N VAL A 278 -2.19 -9.62 8.06
CA VAL A 278 -1.18 -8.68 7.56
C VAL A 278 -1.18 -7.46 8.47
N ALA A 279 0.00 -6.90 8.78
CA ALA A 279 0.06 -5.69 9.60
C ALA A 279 -0.59 -4.49 8.89
N GLU A 280 -1.47 -3.77 9.60
CA GLU A 280 -2.23 -2.62 9.07
C GLU A 280 -1.50 -1.29 9.30
N THR A 281 -0.73 -1.22 10.37
CA THR A 281 0.14 -0.09 10.65
C THR A 281 1.55 -0.50 10.26
N SER A 282 2.09 0.15 9.23
CA SER A 282 3.49 0.02 8.87
C SER A 282 4.16 1.40 8.96
N PRO A 283 5.20 1.58 9.77
CA PRO A 283 6.06 2.73 9.72
C PRO A 283 6.79 2.72 8.38
N ILE A 284 7.32 3.86 7.96
CA ILE A 284 8.35 3.80 6.93
C ILE A 284 9.57 3.06 7.48
N GLY A 285 9.96 1.96 6.82
CA GLY A 285 11.14 1.18 7.20
C GLY A 285 12.41 1.79 6.64
N SER A 286 12.41 2.11 5.35
CA SER A 286 13.50 2.86 4.73
C SER A 286 12.99 3.87 3.71
N VAL A 287 13.62 5.04 3.70
CA VAL A 287 13.54 6.01 2.61
C VAL A 287 14.56 5.65 1.53
N ALA A 288 14.29 5.99 0.27
CA ALA A 288 15.33 5.90 -0.76
C ALA A 288 16.56 6.71 -0.32
N SER A 289 17.76 6.18 -0.54
CA SER A 289 19.04 6.67 0.02
C SER A 289 19.47 8.07 -0.44
N ALA A 290 18.66 8.77 -1.23
CA ALA A 290 18.83 10.18 -1.52
C ALA A 290 17.45 10.77 -1.78
N GLY A 291 16.91 11.55 -0.84
CA GLY A 291 15.88 12.51 -1.23
C GLY A 291 16.49 13.42 -2.29
N ALA A 292 15.85 13.52 -3.46
CA ALA A 292 16.33 14.42 -4.49
C ALA A 292 15.86 15.83 -4.15
N LEU A 293 16.80 16.78 -4.06
CA LEU A 293 16.43 18.19 -4.10
C LEU A 293 15.76 18.46 -5.44
N LYS A 294 14.62 19.16 -5.41
CA LYS A 294 13.89 19.57 -6.61
C LYS A 294 14.78 20.37 -7.57
N THR A 295 15.72 21.15 -7.03
CA THR A 295 16.89 21.70 -7.70
C THR A 295 18.08 21.78 -6.72
N PRO A 296 19.33 21.45 -7.11
CA PRO A 296 20.52 21.53 -6.23
C PRO A 296 20.78 22.96 -5.70
N LEU A 297 21.17 23.10 -4.42
CA LEU A 297 21.37 24.40 -3.75
C LEU A 297 22.84 24.81 -3.68
N SER A 298 23.11 26.08 -3.95
CA SER A 298 24.34 26.83 -3.60
C SER A 298 23.96 28.13 -2.88
N THR A 299 24.63 28.52 -1.78
CA THR A 299 24.35 29.83 -1.14
C THR A 299 25.58 30.66 -0.79
N THR A 300 25.33 31.96 -0.90
CA THR A 300 25.95 33.22 -0.49
C THR A 300 26.42 33.32 0.98
N ASN A 301 27.68 33.72 1.25
CA ASN A 301 28.07 35.09 1.67
C ASN A 301 29.56 35.23 2.08
N ALA A 302 30.14 36.37 1.70
CA ALA A 302 31.25 37.13 2.27
C ALA A 302 32.63 36.44 2.49
N VAL A 303 33.51 36.52 1.49
CA VAL A 303 34.91 36.87 1.79
C VAL A 303 34.98 38.41 1.81
N SER A 304 34.78 38.99 2.99
CA SER A 304 35.46 40.23 3.35
C SER A 304 36.76 39.78 4.01
N ASP A 305 37.73 39.40 3.20
CA ASP A 305 39.11 39.52 3.61
C ASP A 305 39.86 40.09 2.42
N ALA A 306 40.58 41.17 2.69
CA ALA A 306 41.43 41.82 1.72
C ALA A 306 42.30 40.75 1.05
N LEU A 307 42.51 40.85 -0.26
CA LEU A 307 43.56 40.10 -0.93
C LEU A 307 44.90 40.52 -0.29
N VAL A 308 45.26 39.89 0.83
CA VAL A 308 46.60 39.93 1.38
C VAL A 308 47.47 39.30 0.30
N ALA A 309 48.46 40.07 -0.13
CA ALA A 309 49.37 39.75 -1.20
C ALA A 309 49.71 38.25 -1.27
N GLY A 310 49.31 37.63 -2.38
CA GLY A 310 49.85 36.36 -2.88
C GLY A 310 49.07 35.10 -2.52
N PRO A 311 48.03 34.75 -3.29
CA PRO A 311 47.82 33.39 -3.74
C PRO A 311 48.54 33.18 -5.07
N ASN A 312 49.07 31.97 -5.31
CA ASN A 312 49.63 31.61 -6.61
C ASN A 312 48.53 31.63 -7.67
N VAL A 313 48.42 32.75 -8.38
CA VAL A 313 47.62 32.84 -9.60
C VAL A 313 48.46 32.24 -10.73
N SER A 314 48.12 31.04 -11.20
CA SER A 314 48.71 30.54 -12.44
C SER A 314 48.13 31.33 -13.61
N SER A 315 48.81 32.38 -14.00
CA SER A 315 48.55 33.13 -15.23
C SER A 315 49.04 32.34 -16.44
N ASN A 316 48.32 32.38 -17.56
CA ASN A 316 48.78 31.85 -18.84
C ASN A 316 49.74 32.80 -19.59
N THR A 317 50.11 33.96 -19.01
CA THR A 317 51.14 34.87 -19.53
C THR A 317 52.10 35.38 -18.44
N VAL A 318 53.34 35.71 -18.82
CA VAL A 318 54.46 36.03 -17.90
C VAL A 318 54.47 37.51 -17.42
N SER A 319 53.52 38.37 -17.82
CA SER A 319 53.68 39.83 -17.67
C SER A 319 52.54 40.65 -17.05
N GLY A 320 51.31 40.16 -16.85
CA GLY A 320 50.23 40.93 -16.18
C GLY A 320 50.39 40.97 -14.65
N ALA A 321 50.28 42.14 -14.00
CA ALA A 321 50.46 42.25 -12.54
C ALA A 321 49.66 43.37 -11.86
N GLY A 322 49.34 43.15 -10.58
CA GLY A 322 48.78 44.16 -9.66
C GLY A 322 47.29 44.43 -9.82
N ALA A 323 46.52 43.47 -10.34
CA ALA A 323 45.06 43.58 -10.35
C ALA A 323 44.51 43.27 -8.96
N ASP A 324 43.47 43.99 -8.57
CA ASP A 324 42.72 43.81 -7.33
C ASP A 324 41.26 43.57 -7.70
N LEU A 325 40.82 42.32 -7.51
CA LEU A 325 39.53 41.81 -7.96
C LEU A 325 38.83 41.14 -6.78
N ASP A 326 37.60 41.58 -6.50
CA ASP A 326 36.73 40.89 -5.57
C ASP A 326 35.81 39.92 -6.33
N ILE A 327 35.61 38.74 -5.77
CA ILE A 327 34.71 37.73 -6.32
C ILE A 327 33.61 37.46 -5.30
N SER A 328 32.37 37.50 -5.79
CA SER A 328 31.20 37.09 -5.03
C SER A 328 30.33 36.16 -5.85
N SER A 329 29.57 35.30 -5.18
CA SER A 329 28.56 34.46 -5.83
C SER A 329 27.16 34.83 -5.33
N ASP A 330 26.18 34.79 -6.23
CA ASP A 330 24.78 34.91 -5.86
C ASP A 330 24.22 33.57 -5.31
N THR A 331 22.93 33.58 -4.95
CA THR A 331 22.20 32.42 -4.44
C THR A 331 21.96 31.32 -5.49
N PHE A 332 22.35 31.55 -6.74
CA PHE A 332 22.26 30.58 -7.84
C PHE A 332 23.65 30.06 -8.25
N GLY A 333 24.70 30.43 -7.51
CA GLY A 333 26.07 30.01 -7.79
C GLY A 333 26.69 30.76 -8.97
N THR A 334 26.08 31.86 -9.43
CA THR A 334 26.65 32.72 -10.47
C THR A 334 27.70 33.62 -9.85
N TYR A 335 28.93 33.51 -10.33
CA TYR A 335 30.02 34.37 -9.89
C TYR A 335 29.95 35.75 -10.56
N SER A 336 30.20 36.79 -9.78
CA SER A 336 30.42 38.16 -10.24
C SER A 336 31.79 38.64 -9.81
N VAL A 337 32.39 39.50 -10.64
CA VAL A 337 33.71 40.07 -10.39
C VAL A 337 33.55 41.58 -10.23
N THR A 338 34.07 42.12 -9.14
CA THR A 338 34.22 43.56 -8.93
C THR A 338 35.69 43.92 -9.11
N ILE A 339 35.98 44.92 -9.94
CA ILE A 339 37.34 45.37 -10.20
C ILE A 339 37.63 46.58 -9.32
N ASN A 340 38.43 46.40 -8.26
CA ASN A 340 38.88 47.48 -7.38
C ASN A 340 40.07 48.23 -8.00
N SER A 341 40.94 47.49 -8.68
CA SER A 341 42.04 48.02 -9.49
C SER A 341 42.32 47.09 -10.66
N GLY A 342 42.31 47.61 -11.89
CA GLY A 342 42.51 46.81 -13.10
C GLY A 342 43.96 46.42 -13.40
N GLY A 343 44.92 46.73 -12.53
CA GLY A 343 46.33 46.37 -12.73
C GLY A 343 47.29 47.55 -12.88
N SER A 344 48.58 47.22 -13.00
CA SER A 344 49.68 48.19 -13.16
C SER A 344 49.78 48.79 -14.57
N GLY A 345 48.88 48.44 -15.49
CA GLY A 345 48.80 48.98 -16.85
C GLY A 345 50.09 48.73 -17.66
N SER A 346 50.60 49.75 -18.35
CA SER A 346 51.69 49.62 -19.33
C SER A 346 53.00 49.02 -18.80
N ALA A 347 53.21 48.99 -17.48
CA ALA A 347 54.36 48.30 -16.87
C ALA A 347 54.25 46.78 -16.96
N ASN A 348 53.02 46.26 -16.82
CA ASN A 348 52.68 44.85 -16.72
C ASN A 348 51.23 44.63 -17.23
N PRO A 349 50.99 44.77 -18.56
CA PRO A 349 49.65 44.85 -19.11
C PRO A 349 48.95 43.48 -19.14
N TYR A 350 47.64 43.49 -18.91
CA TYR A 350 46.75 42.36 -19.16
C TYR A 350 46.19 42.40 -20.58
N ALA A 351 45.71 41.25 -21.08
CA ALA A 351 45.07 41.11 -22.39
C ALA A 351 43.67 40.51 -22.29
N VAL A 352 42.81 40.83 -23.26
CA VAL A 352 41.47 40.23 -23.35
C VAL A 352 41.57 38.73 -23.61
N GLY A 353 40.81 37.95 -22.85
CA GLY A 353 40.83 36.48 -22.88
C GLY A 353 41.86 35.86 -21.94
N GLU A 354 42.64 36.65 -21.20
CA GLU A 354 43.50 36.13 -20.14
C GLU A 354 42.68 35.53 -19.01
N THR A 355 43.23 34.48 -18.39
CA THR A 355 42.52 33.74 -17.33
C THR A 355 43.38 33.57 -16.09
N PHE A 356 42.70 33.56 -14.95
CA PHE A 356 43.27 33.34 -13.63
C PHE A 356 42.45 32.28 -12.92
N THR A 357 43.10 31.25 -12.40
CA THR A 357 42.42 30.27 -11.55
C THR A 357 42.65 30.63 -10.10
N ILE A 358 41.56 30.74 -9.36
CA ILE A 358 41.55 30.89 -7.91
C ILE A 358 41.25 29.52 -7.34
N ASP A 359 42.18 29.00 -6.55
CA ASP A 359 41.99 27.73 -5.85
C ASP A 359 40.73 27.82 -4.99
N GLY A 360 39.84 26.83 -5.14
CA GLY A 360 38.58 26.77 -4.44
C GLY A 360 38.73 26.92 -2.93
N THR A 361 39.84 26.47 -2.34
CA THR A 361 40.11 26.65 -0.89
C THR A 361 40.09 28.12 -0.43
N LEU A 362 40.41 29.07 -1.31
CA LEU A 362 40.44 30.51 -1.01
C LEU A 362 39.04 31.14 -0.94
N ILE A 363 38.04 30.49 -1.53
CA ILE A 363 36.64 30.93 -1.51
C ILE A 363 35.79 30.00 -0.64
N GLY A 364 36.44 29.34 0.33
CA GLY A 364 35.82 28.39 1.25
C GLY A 364 35.53 27.02 0.65
N GLY A 365 35.90 26.78 -0.61
CA GLY A 365 35.79 25.60 -1.48
C GLY A 365 36.76 24.44 -1.19
N SER A 366 36.83 23.50 -2.14
CA SER A 366 37.95 22.55 -2.27
C SER A 366 38.70 22.80 -3.58
N SER A 367 40.02 22.65 -3.56
CA SER A 367 40.86 22.76 -4.76
C SER A 367 40.37 21.80 -5.85
N SER A 368 40.51 22.17 -7.11
CA SER A 368 40.07 21.47 -8.33
C SER A 368 38.56 21.33 -8.58
N THR A 369 37.72 21.26 -7.53
CA THR A 369 36.26 21.13 -7.67
C THR A 369 35.57 22.49 -7.66
N HIS A 370 36.01 23.37 -6.76
CA HIS A 370 35.43 24.69 -6.54
C HIS A 370 36.33 25.81 -7.04
N ASP A 371 37.30 25.50 -7.90
CA ASP A 371 38.19 26.51 -8.46
C ASP A 371 37.39 27.48 -9.33
N VAL A 372 37.69 28.77 -9.20
CA VAL A 372 37.07 29.82 -10.00
C VAL A 372 38.04 30.29 -11.07
N THR A 373 37.60 30.23 -12.32
CA THR A 373 38.32 30.80 -13.45
C THR A 373 37.77 32.18 -13.73
N VAL A 374 38.58 33.19 -13.46
CA VAL A 374 38.33 34.57 -13.89
C VAL A 374 38.85 34.74 -15.31
N THR A 375 38.06 35.34 -16.19
CA THR A 375 38.45 35.69 -17.57
C THR A 375 38.39 37.21 -17.74
N VAL A 376 39.47 37.81 -18.23
CA VAL A 376 39.50 39.23 -18.62
C VAL A 376 38.67 39.40 -19.88
N THR A 377 37.60 40.19 -19.82
CA THR A 377 36.69 40.42 -20.96
C THR A 377 36.97 41.72 -21.68
N SER A 378 37.60 42.69 -21.02
CA SER A 378 38.08 43.93 -21.66
C SER A 378 39.24 44.56 -20.91
N VAL A 379 40.12 45.23 -21.67
CA VAL A 379 41.22 46.08 -21.14
C VAL A 379 41.20 47.45 -21.82
N ASP A 380 41.78 48.46 -21.20
CA ASP A 380 42.00 49.77 -21.82
C ASP A 380 43.22 49.80 -22.75
N ALA A 381 43.52 50.96 -23.35
CA ALA A 381 44.67 51.15 -24.25
C ALA A 381 46.05 50.90 -23.58
N ASN A 382 46.10 50.86 -22.24
CA ASN A 382 47.31 50.63 -21.45
C ASN A 382 47.36 49.21 -20.86
N GLY A 383 46.38 48.35 -21.13
CA GLY A 383 46.31 46.98 -20.61
C GLY A 383 45.77 46.90 -19.18
N VAL A 384 45.02 47.90 -18.70
CA VAL A 384 44.31 47.86 -17.42
C VAL A 384 42.96 47.14 -17.63
N ILE A 385 42.64 46.16 -16.79
CA ILE A 385 41.37 45.42 -16.82
C ILE A 385 40.20 46.38 -16.59
N THR A 386 39.28 46.43 -17.55
CA THR A 386 38.04 47.21 -17.48
C THR A 386 36.80 46.32 -17.41
N GLY A 387 36.95 45.02 -17.65
CA GLY A 387 35.89 44.03 -17.58
C GLY A 387 36.48 42.65 -17.31
N ALA A 388 35.82 41.89 -16.44
CA ALA A 388 36.13 40.51 -16.13
C ALA A 388 34.85 39.73 -15.86
N SER A 389 34.87 38.43 -16.16
CA SER A 389 33.85 37.47 -15.75
C SER A 389 34.47 36.36 -14.93
N ALA A 390 33.68 35.71 -14.09
CA ALA A 390 34.11 34.54 -13.33
C ALA A 390 33.19 33.36 -13.65
N THR A 391 33.79 32.18 -13.78
CA THR A 391 33.09 30.92 -14.02
C THR A 391 33.69 29.85 -13.12
N GLY A 392 32.87 28.93 -12.63
CA GLY A 392 33.29 27.85 -11.73
C GLY A 392 32.08 27.19 -11.09
N PHE A 393 32.30 26.19 -10.26
CA PHE A 393 31.26 25.59 -9.43
C PHE A 393 31.28 26.25 -8.05
N ALA A 394 30.16 26.87 -7.66
CA ALA A 394 29.99 27.39 -6.31
C ALA A 394 29.74 26.26 -5.32
N ARG A 395 30.20 26.45 -4.07
CA ARG A 395 29.89 25.51 -2.99
C ARG A 395 28.38 25.44 -2.74
N GLY A 396 27.90 24.22 -2.56
CA GLY A 396 26.55 23.94 -2.10
C GLY A 396 26.37 24.22 -0.60
N ILE A 397 25.12 24.26 -0.13
CA ILE A 397 24.84 24.40 1.30
C ILE A 397 25.43 23.21 2.06
N THR A 398 26.11 23.51 3.16
CA THR A 398 26.49 22.52 4.16
C THR A 398 25.78 22.82 5.47
N GLN A 399 24.81 22.00 5.82
CA GLN A 399 23.97 22.18 7.00
C GLN A 399 23.46 20.82 7.47
N ALA A 400 23.37 20.61 8.78
CA ALA A 400 22.66 19.49 9.35
C ALA A 400 21.47 20.02 10.13
N GLN A 401 20.30 19.47 9.86
CA GLN A 401 19.08 19.71 10.61
C GLN A 401 18.60 18.39 11.18
N THR A 402 18.21 18.41 12.44
CA THR A 402 17.79 17.19 13.13
C THR A 402 16.32 17.25 13.49
N THR A 403 15.62 16.11 13.37
CA THR A 403 14.22 15.95 13.78
C THR A 403 13.26 16.91 13.06
N ILE A 404 13.42 17.05 11.74
CA ILE A 404 12.47 17.79 10.90
C ILE A 404 11.21 16.94 10.69
N ALA A 405 10.03 17.52 10.93
CA ALA A 405 8.75 16.92 10.54
C ALA A 405 8.40 17.26 9.07
N PRO A 406 7.74 16.34 8.33
CA PRO A 406 7.17 16.60 7.02
C PRO A 406 6.32 17.87 6.98
N THR A 407 6.36 18.59 5.88
CA THR A 407 5.43 19.72 5.64
C THR A 407 4.22 19.29 4.82
N ILE A 408 4.42 18.39 3.86
CA ILE A 408 3.37 17.83 3.01
C ILE A 408 3.68 16.34 2.81
N THR A 409 2.64 15.51 2.84
CA THR A 409 2.69 14.07 2.59
C THR A 409 1.54 13.76 1.63
N ASP A 410 1.79 12.97 0.60
CA ASP A 410 0.71 12.37 -0.17
C ASP A 410 0.22 11.09 0.53
N GLY A 411 -1.00 10.68 0.25
CA GLY A 411 -1.63 9.61 1.01
C GLY A 411 -1.95 10.03 2.44
N LEU A 412 -1.89 9.06 3.35
CA LEU A 412 -2.55 9.15 4.64
C LEU A 412 -1.57 9.08 5.83
N GLY A 413 -0.27 8.95 5.57
CA GLY A 413 0.77 8.78 6.59
C GLY A 413 1.07 10.05 7.41
N SER A 414 1.47 9.89 8.67
CA SER A 414 1.81 10.98 9.59
C SER A 414 2.87 10.60 10.63
N GLY A 415 3.47 11.58 11.31
CA GLY A 415 4.35 11.33 12.47
C GLY A 415 5.81 10.93 12.16
N ALA A 416 6.20 10.88 10.89
CA ALA A 416 7.61 10.69 10.52
C ALA A 416 8.45 11.92 10.90
N SER A 417 9.73 11.71 11.18
CA SER A 417 10.71 12.79 11.31
C SER A 417 12.09 12.35 10.83
N PHE A 418 12.86 13.31 10.34
CA PHE A 418 14.11 13.05 9.64
C PHE A 418 15.27 13.89 10.17
N ASP A 419 16.46 13.29 10.18
CA ASP A 419 17.72 14.02 10.18
C ASP A 419 18.14 14.24 8.73
N VAL A 420 18.29 15.50 8.34
CA VAL A 420 18.73 15.89 7.00
C VAL A 420 20.08 16.57 7.10
N SER A 421 21.09 15.96 6.50
CA SER A 421 22.41 16.58 6.30
C SER A 421 22.63 16.91 4.83
N LEU A 422 22.85 18.19 4.57
CA LEU A 422 23.36 18.72 3.32
C LEU A 422 24.87 18.82 3.41
N ALA A 423 25.58 18.20 2.46
CA ALA A 423 27.01 18.39 2.26
C ALA A 423 27.21 18.84 0.81
N ASP A 424 27.65 20.09 0.63
CA ASP A 424 27.89 20.66 -0.70
C ASP A 424 26.68 20.52 -1.65
N GLY A 425 25.47 20.75 -1.11
CA GLY A 425 24.21 20.64 -1.87
C GLY A 425 23.73 19.20 -2.12
N VAL A 426 24.41 18.18 -1.60
CA VAL A 426 23.93 16.79 -1.61
C VAL A 426 23.21 16.47 -0.31
N ALA A 427 21.94 16.07 -0.40
CA ALA A 427 21.14 15.68 0.75
C ALA A 427 21.37 14.22 1.13
N THR A 428 21.59 13.99 2.42
CA THR A 428 21.54 12.68 3.08
C THR A 428 20.44 12.72 4.12
N VAL A 429 19.59 11.70 4.11
CA VAL A 429 18.37 11.64 4.93
C VAL A 429 18.43 10.38 5.78
N ASN A 430 18.30 10.55 7.09
CA ASN A 430 18.10 9.45 8.02
C ASN A 430 16.72 9.58 8.66
N VAL A 431 16.06 8.44 8.87
CA VAL A 431 14.76 8.37 9.55
C VAL A 431 15.00 8.37 11.06
N ASN A 432 14.43 9.35 11.77
CA ASN A 432 14.49 9.42 13.24
C ASN A 432 13.27 8.77 13.87
N SER A 433 12.09 9.16 13.37
CA SER A 433 10.81 8.57 13.67
C SER A 433 10.21 8.12 12.35
N SER A 434 9.80 6.87 12.30
CA SER A 434 9.25 6.26 11.10
C SER A 434 7.79 6.62 10.85
N GLY A 435 7.12 7.32 11.79
CA GLY A 435 5.70 7.64 11.67
C GLY A 435 4.81 6.42 11.41
N ASP A 436 3.58 6.66 10.96
CA ASP A 436 2.56 5.63 10.76
C ASP A 436 1.67 5.94 9.55
N GLY A 437 1.14 4.89 8.90
CA GLY A 437 0.13 5.02 7.84
C GLY A 437 0.68 5.27 6.43
N TYR A 438 1.96 4.99 6.19
CA TYR A 438 2.61 5.15 4.88
C TYR A 438 2.43 3.91 3.99
N GLU A 439 2.33 4.12 2.68
CA GLU A 439 2.39 3.09 1.65
C GLU A 439 3.71 3.15 0.86
N VAL A 440 4.14 2.03 0.27
CA VAL A 440 5.33 2.03 -0.61
C VAL A 440 5.02 2.88 -1.84
N GLY A 441 5.82 3.92 -2.08
CA GLY A 441 5.64 4.85 -3.18
C GLY A 441 5.12 6.23 -2.77
N ASP A 442 4.62 6.41 -1.53
CA ASP A 442 4.24 7.72 -1.01
C ASP A 442 5.42 8.70 -1.08
N THR A 443 5.11 9.99 -1.29
CA THR A 443 6.04 11.11 -1.31
C THR A 443 5.87 12.03 -0.09
N ILE A 444 7.00 12.31 0.55
CA ILE A 444 7.13 13.17 1.71
C ILE A 444 7.95 14.40 1.31
N THR A 445 7.41 15.60 1.50
CA THR A 445 8.06 16.86 1.14
C THR A 445 8.49 17.64 2.38
N ILE A 446 9.77 17.97 2.44
CA ILE A 446 10.34 18.96 3.36
C ILE A 446 10.60 20.25 2.56
N LEU A 447 9.99 21.35 2.98
CA LEU A 447 10.16 22.64 2.29
C LEU A 447 11.60 23.15 2.35
N GLY A 448 12.05 23.82 1.29
CA GLY A 448 13.41 24.33 1.16
C GLY A 448 13.84 25.23 2.31
N SER A 449 12.97 26.08 2.85
CA SER A 449 13.27 26.94 4.01
C SER A 449 13.63 26.17 5.28
N ALA A 450 13.12 24.94 5.46
CA ALA A 450 13.43 24.09 6.60
C ALA A 450 14.88 23.56 6.58
N ILE A 451 15.54 23.59 5.42
CA ILE A 451 16.91 23.10 5.20
C ILE A 451 17.85 24.19 4.68
N GLY A 452 17.46 25.47 4.84
CA GLY A 452 18.30 26.63 4.51
C GLY A 452 18.20 27.14 3.07
N GLY A 453 17.27 26.62 2.26
CA GLY A 453 16.95 27.08 0.90
C GLY A 453 15.65 27.88 0.80
N ALA A 454 15.08 27.95 -0.41
CA ALA A 454 13.79 28.59 -0.69
C ALA A 454 12.69 27.56 -1.03
N ASP A 455 11.50 27.74 -0.43
CA ASP A 455 10.34 26.88 -0.66
C ASP A 455 9.94 26.81 -2.15
N GLY A 456 9.51 25.63 -2.62
CA GLY A 456 9.11 25.39 -4.01
C GLY A 456 10.27 25.19 -4.99
N VAL A 457 11.47 25.66 -4.63
CA VAL A 457 12.69 25.57 -5.44
C VAL A 457 13.61 24.48 -4.89
N ASN A 458 13.83 24.51 -3.58
CA ASN A 458 14.82 23.73 -2.86
C ASN A 458 14.22 22.64 -1.99
N ASP A 459 12.95 22.32 -2.23
CA ASP A 459 12.25 21.29 -1.47
C ASP A 459 12.91 19.93 -1.67
N LEU A 460 12.99 19.19 -0.58
CA LEU A 460 13.46 17.82 -0.57
C LEU A 460 12.25 16.89 -0.68
N VAL A 461 12.23 16.09 -1.74
CA VAL A 461 11.20 15.06 -1.93
C VAL A 461 11.81 13.70 -1.60
N ILE A 462 11.17 13.00 -0.66
CA ILE A 462 11.55 11.68 -0.18
C ILE A 462 10.46 10.71 -0.62
N THR A 463 10.83 9.57 -1.19
CA THR A 463 9.90 8.49 -1.52
C THR A 463 10.04 7.34 -0.53
N VAL A 464 8.91 6.82 -0.03
CA VAL A 464 8.84 5.64 0.81
C VAL A 464 9.30 4.42 0.00
N ALA A 465 10.47 3.87 0.33
CA ALA A 465 11.08 2.78 -0.44
C ALA A 465 10.71 1.39 0.10
N SER A 466 10.61 1.28 1.42
CA SER A 466 10.07 0.10 2.07
C SER A 466 9.34 0.49 3.34
N LEU A 467 8.35 -0.31 3.69
CA LEU A 467 7.66 -0.22 4.97
C LEU A 467 8.36 -1.14 5.96
N ASP A 468 8.53 -0.70 7.20
CA ASP A 468 8.85 -1.62 8.26
C ASP A 468 7.58 -2.44 8.48
N PRO A 469 7.61 -3.79 8.41
CA PRO A 469 6.42 -4.60 8.66
C PRO A 469 5.90 -4.52 10.12
N ASN A 470 6.42 -3.58 10.90
CA ASN A 470 6.28 -3.50 12.34
C ASN A 470 6.00 -2.06 12.85
N SER A 471 4.78 -1.53 12.70
CA SER A 471 4.33 -0.49 13.65
C SER A 471 3.88 -1.28 14.86
N MET A 472 4.85 -1.57 15.70
CA MET A 472 4.64 -2.34 16.91
C MET A 472 5.00 -1.48 18.12
N VAL A 473 4.18 -1.59 19.15
CA VAL A 473 4.55 -1.10 20.48
C VAL A 473 5.38 -2.17 21.18
N SER A 474 6.47 -1.76 21.83
CA SER A 474 7.34 -2.65 22.61
C SER A 474 7.06 -2.49 24.10
N PHE A 475 6.07 -3.23 24.61
CA PHE A 475 5.72 -3.19 26.02
C PHE A 475 6.85 -3.71 26.90
N GLY A 476 7.08 -3.01 28.01
CA GLY A 476 8.14 -3.30 28.97
C GLY A 476 9.51 -2.73 28.62
N SER A 477 9.71 -2.25 27.38
CA SER A 477 10.95 -1.58 26.97
C SER A 477 11.02 -0.14 27.47
N VAL A 478 12.24 0.41 27.51
CA VAL A 478 12.49 1.81 27.90
C VAL A 478 12.79 2.64 26.65
N VAL A 479 11.99 3.68 26.42
CA VAL A 479 12.17 4.64 25.32
C VAL A 479 12.29 6.03 25.95
N SER A 480 13.36 6.75 25.61
CA SER A 480 13.64 8.10 26.16
C SER A 480 13.59 8.16 27.70
N GLY A 481 14.05 7.10 28.37
CA GLY A 481 14.07 6.99 29.83
C GLY A 481 12.76 6.55 30.48
N ASN A 482 11.67 6.38 29.71
CA ASN A 482 10.36 5.98 30.22
C ASN A 482 10.02 4.55 29.78
N ARG A 483 9.45 3.76 30.69
CA ARG A 483 9.00 2.40 30.37
C ARG A 483 7.67 2.45 29.63
N ILE A 484 7.60 1.79 28.48
CA ILE A 484 6.36 1.65 27.71
C ILE A 484 5.48 0.62 28.41
N ASP A 485 4.36 1.08 28.95
CA ASP A 485 3.42 0.27 29.73
C ASP A 485 1.97 0.56 29.34
N ALA A 486 1.76 1.37 28.29
CA ALA A 486 0.46 1.68 27.75
C ALA A 486 0.47 1.77 26.22
N ALA A 487 -0.65 1.47 25.59
CA ALA A 487 -0.91 1.73 24.18
C ALA A 487 -2.41 1.79 23.91
N ARG A 488 -2.79 2.49 22.83
CA ARG A 488 -4.12 2.47 22.24
C ARG A 488 -4.03 1.98 20.80
N PHE A 489 -4.86 1.01 20.47
CA PHE A 489 -5.06 0.48 19.12
C PHE A 489 -6.44 0.90 18.64
N SER A 490 -6.49 1.80 17.65
CA SER A 490 -7.72 2.27 17.03
C SER A 490 -7.94 1.55 15.70
N GLY A 491 -9.11 0.93 15.55
CA GLY A 491 -9.43 0.01 14.47
C GLY A 491 -9.62 0.64 13.09
N ALA A 492 -9.92 -0.23 12.14
CA ALA A 492 -10.20 0.11 10.74
C ALA A 492 -11.71 0.07 10.46
N ILE A 493 -12.11 0.70 9.37
CA ILE A 493 -13.46 0.68 8.79
C ILE A 493 -13.32 0.22 7.35
N SER A 494 -14.04 -0.83 6.96
CA SER A 494 -14.18 -1.30 5.59
C SER A 494 -15.51 -0.81 5.03
N LEU A 495 -15.43 0.12 4.08
CA LEU A 495 -16.58 0.59 3.31
C LEU A 495 -16.79 -0.32 2.10
N LEU A 496 -18.01 -0.83 1.91
CA LEU A 496 -18.36 -1.76 0.84
C LEU A 496 -19.58 -1.29 0.05
N SER A 497 -19.51 -1.40 -1.28
CA SER A 497 -20.63 -1.12 -2.19
C SER A 497 -20.58 -1.95 -3.47
N SER A 498 -21.74 -2.16 -4.11
CA SER A 498 -21.83 -2.74 -5.46
C SER A 498 -21.44 -1.76 -6.57
N ALA A 499 -21.31 -0.46 -6.25
CA ALA A 499 -20.91 0.58 -7.18
C ALA A 499 -19.65 1.32 -6.71
N ALA A 500 -18.92 1.92 -7.64
CA ALA A 500 -17.76 2.73 -7.32
C ALA A 500 -18.14 3.99 -6.52
N PHE A 501 -17.30 4.33 -5.55
CA PHE A 501 -17.43 5.53 -4.73
C PHE A 501 -16.05 6.05 -4.34
N ASN A 502 -16.00 7.27 -3.82
CA ASN A 502 -14.81 7.83 -3.18
C ASN A 502 -15.17 8.44 -1.83
N LEU A 503 -14.17 8.56 -0.97
CA LEU A 503 -14.25 9.18 0.35
C LEU A 503 -13.32 10.39 0.35
N THR A 504 -13.84 11.56 0.71
CA THR A 504 -13.05 12.76 0.96
C THR A 504 -13.05 13.07 2.44
N SER A 505 -11.87 13.10 3.06
CA SER A 505 -11.64 13.47 4.46
C SER A 505 -10.77 14.73 4.55
N SER A 506 -10.40 15.17 5.75
CA SER A 506 -9.40 16.23 5.93
C SER A 506 -8.03 15.89 5.34
N ASN A 507 -7.77 14.60 5.09
CA ASN A 507 -6.50 14.07 4.59
C ASN A 507 -6.50 13.85 3.07
N GLY A 508 -7.57 14.25 2.36
CA GLY A 508 -7.68 14.14 0.90
C GLY A 508 -8.79 13.19 0.46
N THR A 509 -8.75 12.80 -0.82
CA THR A 509 -9.76 11.92 -1.44
C THR A 509 -9.15 10.55 -1.77
N SER A 510 -9.77 9.49 -1.27
CA SER A 510 -9.43 8.09 -1.56
C SER A 510 -10.53 7.43 -2.38
N ASN A 511 -10.16 6.70 -3.43
CA ASN A 511 -11.10 6.01 -4.29
C ASN A 511 -11.26 4.55 -3.87
N ALA A 512 -12.50 4.06 -3.83
CA ALA A 512 -12.74 2.63 -3.62
C ALA A 512 -12.21 1.82 -4.81
N SER A 513 -11.61 0.67 -4.51
CA SER A 513 -11.09 -0.27 -5.51
C SER A 513 -11.96 -1.51 -5.56
N GLN A 514 -12.07 -2.12 -6.75
CA GLN A 514 -12.84 -3.35 -6.89
C GLN A 514 -12.06 -4.53 -6.29
N ASN A 515 -12.70 -5.27 -5.39
CA ASN A 515 -12.11 -6.44 -4.74
C ASN A 515 -12.81 -7.73 -5.20
N PRO A 516 -12.17 -8.55 -6.05
CA PRO A 516 -12.77 -9.77 -6.60
C PRO A 516 -13.04 -10.87 -5.57
N THR A 517 -12.47 -10.75 -4.37
CA THR A 517 -12.64 -11.72 -3.27
C THR A 517 -13.82 -11.39 -2.35
N ILE A 518 -14.48 -10.25 -2.54
CA ILE A 518 -15.64 -9.81 -1.76
C ILE A 518 -16.85 -9.69 -2.66
N GLY A 519 -17.88 -10.50 -2.38
CA GLY A 519 -19.10 -10.52 -3.19
C GLY A 519 -18.87 -10.92 -4.66
N GLY A 520 -17.72 -11.50 -5.01
CA GLY A 520 -17.40 -11.96 -6.36
C GLY A 520 -17.79 -13.42 -6.60
N PHE A 521 -17.24 -14.02 -7.67
CA PHE A 521 -17.38 -15.46 -7.94
C PHE A 521 -16.40 -16.33 -7.15
N VAL A 522 -15.52 -15.71 -6.35
CA VAL A 522 -14.57 -16.38 -5.47
C VAL A 522 -14.66 -15.72 -4.10
N ASP A 523 -14.90 -16.53 -3.09
CA ASP A 523 -14.89 -16.11 -1.69
C ASP A 523 -13.61 -16.61 -1.02
N VAL A 524 -12.83 -15.70 -0.45
CA VAL A 524 -11.56 -15.99 0.23
C VAL A 524 -11.67 -15.55 1.68
N GLN A 525 -11.76 -16.53 2.58
CA GLN A 525 -11.91 -16.28 4.01
C GLN A 525 -10.65 -16.71 4.76
N SER A 526 -10.03 -15.78 5.47
CA SER A 526 -8.94 -16.08 6.40
C SER A 526 -9.50 -16.56 7.73
N ASN A 527 -8.78 -17.44 8.43
CA ASN A 527 -9.05 -17.64 9.85
C ASN A 527 -8.64 -16.39 10.66
N ALA A 528 -9.03 -16.35 11.93
CA ALA A 528 -8.78 -15.20 12.80
C ALA A 528 -7.31 -14.75 12.91
N VAL A 529 -6.36 -15.66 12.65
CA VAL A 529 -4.91 -15.43 12.77
C VAL A 529 -4.26 -15.15 11.40
N GLY A 530 -4.97 -15.37 10.31
CA GLY A 530 -4.44 -15.20 8.95
C GLY A 530 -3.52 -16.32 8.44
N ASP A 531 -3.27 -17.38 9.23
CA ASP A 531 -2.38 -18.48 8.83
C ASP A 531 -3.04 -19.50 7.88
N THR A 532 -4.37 -19.52 7.83
CA THR A 532 -5.15 -20.42 6.98
C THR A 532 -6.19 -19.62 6.20
N LYS A 533 -6.30 -19.89 4.89
CA LYS A 533 -7.35 -19.33 4.03
C LYS A 533 -8.21 -20.44 3.44
N LYS A 534 -9.53 -20.24 3.45
CA LYS A 534 -10.51 -21.05 2.74
C LYS A 534 -10.90 -20.31 1.47
N VAL A 535 -10.57 -20.89 0.33
CA VAL A 535 -10.95 -20.37 -1.00
C VAL A 535 -12.14 -21.18 -1.51
N THR A 536 -13.22 -20.49 -1.84
CA THR A 536 -14.48 -21.08 -2.28
C THR A 536 -14.87 -20.49 -3.62
N TYR A 537 -14.79 -21.27 -4.70
CA TYR A 537 -15.30 -20.87 -6.01
C TYR A 537 -16.82 -21.05 -6.07
N SER A 538 -17.51 -20.06 -6.63
CA SER A 538 -18.88 -20.19 -7.10
C SER A 538 -18.87 -20.97 -8.41
N VAL A 539 -19.47 -22.16 -8.41
CA VAL A 539 -19.57 -23.04 -9.58
C VAL A 539 -21.05 -23.23 -9.84
N ASN A 540 -21.54 -22.62 -10.92
CA ASN A 540 -22.93 -22.72 -11.33
C ASN A 540 -23.07 -23.76 -12.44
N GLU A 541 -23.36 -25.01 -12.05
CA GLU A 541 -23.39 -26.13 -12.97
C GLU A 541 -24.39 -25.94 -14.14
N SER A 542 -25.51 -25.25 -13.90
CA SER A 542 -26.54 -25.02 -14.92
C SER A 542 -26.12 -23.97 -15.96
N LEU A 543 -25.41 -22.93 -15.52
CA LEU A 543 -24.88 -21.89 -16.41
C LEU A 543 -23.63 -22.38 -17.15
N GLU A 544 -22.74 -23.05 -16.43
CA GLU A 544 -21.40 -23.41 -16.88
C GLU A 544 -21.35 -24.76 -17.61
N SER A 545 -22.43 -25.54 -17.65
CA SER A 545 -22.52 -26.68 -18.57
C SER A 545 -22.76 -26.23 -20.03
N GLY A 546 -23.21 -24.98 -20.21
CA GLY A 546 -23.84 -24.49 -21.41
C GLY A 546 -25.20 -25.13 -21.64
N GLY A 547 -25.83 -24.83 -22.78
CA GLY A 547 -27.13 -25.39 -23.10
C GLY A 547 -27.84 -24.72 -24.25
N SER A 548 -29.17 -24.86 -24.27
CA SER A 548 -30.08 -24.26 -25.23
C SER A 548 -31.13 -23.39 -24.53
N GLY A 549 -31.58 -22.33 -25.20
CA GLY A 549 -32.78 -21.60 -24.78
C GLY A 549 -34.00 -22.52 -24.69
N THR A 550 -35.03 -22.10 -23.95
CA THR A 550 -36.28 -22.86 -23.78
C THR A 550 -37.05 -23.08 -25.08
N ASP A 551 -36.83 -22.20 -26.07
CA ASP A 551 -37.37 -22.30 -27.43
C ASP A 551 -36.48 -23.12 -28.38
N GLY A 552 -35.28 -23.53 -27.93
CA GLY A 552 -34.26 -24.22 -28.72
C GLY A 552 -33.58 -23.35 -29.79
N LEU A 553 -33.87 -22.05 -29.86
CA LEU A 553 -33.32 -21.13 -30.86
C LEU A 553 -32.05 -20.43 -30.41
N ARG A 554 -31.69 -20.54 -29.12
CA ARG A 554 -30.46 -19.98 -28.56
C ARG A 554 -29.52 -21.10 -28.13
N ALA A 555 -28.22 -20.94 -28.37
CA ALA A 555 -27.18 -21.83 -27.85
C ALA A 555 -26.28 -21.03 -26.90
N VAL A 556 -25.92 -21.61 -25.76
CA VAL A 556 -25.02 -21.03 -24.76
C VAL A 556 -23.78 -21.91 -24.69
N ALA A 557 -22.63 -21.39 -25.14
CA ALA A 557 -21.35 -22.05 -24.98
C ALA A 557 -20.74 -21.68 -23.63
N PRO A 558 -20.36 -22.65 -22.80
CA PRO A 558 -19.73 -22.36 -21.52
C PRO A 558 -18.28 -21.91 -21.77
N ASN A 559 -17.82 -20.94 -20.97
CA ASN A 559 -16.50 -20.35 -21.07
C ASN A 559 -15.88 -20.09 -19.68
N ALA A 560 -16.29 -20.86 -18.67
CA ALA A 560 -15.84 -20.64 -17.30
C ALA A 560 -14.36 -21.05 -17.17
N SER A 561 -13.61 -20.22 -16.44
CA SER A 561 -12.22 -20.49 -16.08
C SER A 561 -12.00 -20.23 -14.60
N TYR A 562 -11.31 -21.14 -13.93
CA TYR A 562 -10.96 -21.05 -12.52
C TYR A 562 -9.46 -20.92 -12.40
N GLN A 563 -9.02 -19.88 -11.70
CA GLN A 563 -7.60 -19.57 -11.53
C GLN A 563 -7.26 -19.53 -10.04
N LEU A 564 -6.15 -20.14 -9.67
CA LEU A 564 -5.59 -20.10 -8.31
C LEU A 564 -4.10 -19.76 -8.39
N THR A 565 -3.74 -18.62 -7.82
CA THR A 565 -2.35 -18.20 -7.69
C THR A 565 -1.98 -18.18 -6.20
N ILE A 566 -0.98 -18.97 -5.83
CA ILE A 566 -0.43 -19.03 -4.47
C ILE A 566 0.97 -18.40 -4.52
N PRO A 567 1.11 -17.13 -4.11
CA PRO A 567 2.42 -16.52 -3.94
C PRO A 567 3.14 -17.15 -2.74
N THR A 568 4.46 -17.11 -2.74
CA THR A 568 5.28 -17.48 -1.57
C THR A 568 6.07 -16.29 -1.07
N GLY A 569 6.76 -16.43 0.07
CA GLY A 569 7.67 -15.39 0.58
C GLY A 569 8.85 -15.08 -0.35
N ASN A 570 9.07 -15.87 -1.41
CA ASN A 570 10.01 -15.57 -2.47
C ASN A 570 9.23 -15.20 -3.74
N SER A 571 9.37 -13.96 -4.21
CA SER A 571 8.68 -13.45 -5.40
C SER A 571 8.98 -14.23 -6.69
N ASN A 572 10.06 -15.01 -6.71
CA ASN A 572 10.39 -15.89 -7.84
C ASN A 572 9.66 -17.24 -7.78
N ILE A 573 8.91 -17.51 -6.72
CA ILE A 573 8.23 -18.79 -6.50
C ILE A 573 6.74 -18.52 -6.31
N VAL A 574 5.96 -18.95 -7.31
CA VAL A 574 4.50 -18.82 -7.35
C VAL A 574 3.94 -20.13 -7.90
N PHE A 575 2.91 -20.68 -7.25
CA PHE A 575 2.16 -21.82 -7.77
C PHE A 575 0.89 -21.31 -8.46
N GLN A 576 0.65 -21.72 -9.71
CA GLN A 576 -0.48 -21.23 -10.49
C GLN A 576 -1.28 -22.38 -11.10
N ALA A 577 -2.59 -22.38 -10.92
CA ALA A 577 -3.47 -23.34 -11.57
C ALA A 577 -4.55 -22.60 -12.34
N ASP A 578 -4.61 -22.84 -13.65
CA ASP A 578 -5.67 -22.39 -14.53
C ASP A 578 -6.47 -23.60 -15.01
N VAL A 579 -7.77 -23.65 -14.76
CA VAL A 579 -8.65 -24.75 -15.18
C VAL A 579 -9.79 -24.17 -16.00
N SER A 580 -9.89 -24.57 -17.27
CA SER A 580 -11.09 -24.31 -18.07
C SER A 580 -12.14 -25.37 -17.78
N ASP A 581 -13.40 -24.98 -17.82
CA ASP A 581 -14.54 -25.91 -17.91
C ASP A 581 -14.37 -27.01 -18.98
N ASN A 582 -13.71 -26.71 -20.11
CA ASN A 582 -13.41 -27.66 -21.17
C ASN A 582 -12.39 -28.73 -20.79
N ASP A 583 -11.57 -28.48 -19.75
CA ASP A 583 -10.62 -29.47 -19.22
C ASP A 583 -11.32 -30.49 -18.30
N LEU A 584 -12.59 -30.26 -17.95
CA LEU A 584 -13.34 -31.06 -16.99
C LEU A 584 -14.27 -32.06 -17.69
N SER A 585 -14.34 -33.27 -17.15
CA SER A 585 -15.28 -34.31 -17.63
C SER A 585 -16.75 -33.95 -17.41
N SER A 586 -17.02 -33.22 -16.33
CA SER A 586 -18.29 -32.57 -16.04
C SER A 586 -18.03 -31.38 -15.12
N ILE A 587 -18.80 -30.30 -15.29
CA ILE A 587 -18.70 -29.14 -14.42
C ILE A 587 -19.41 -29.43 -13.09
N ASN A 588 -18.66 -29.40 -11.99
CA ASN A 588 -19.15 -29.41 -10.61
C ASN A 588 -18.01 -29.01 -9.67
N ARG A 589 -18.36 -28.60 -8.44
CA ARG A 589 -17.38 -28.11 -7.45
C ARG A 589 -16.25 -29.12 -7.18
N SER A 590 -16.58 -30.41 -7.10
CA SER A 590 -15.58 -31.46 -6.81
C SER A 590 -14.54 -31.59 -7.92
N ASN A 591 -14.98 -31.54 -9.18
CA ASN A 591 -14.09 -31.67 -10.34
C ASN A 591 -13.22 -30.44 -10.53
N VAL A 592 -13.78 -29.24 -10.35
CA VAL A 592 -13.02 -27.97 -10.36
C VAL A 592 -11.94 -28.01 -9.28
N ASN A 593 -12.31 -28.31 -8.03
CA ASN A 593 -11.37 -28.37 -6.92
C ASN A 593 -10.28 -29.42 -7.14
N LYS A 594 -10.66 -30.62 -7.63
CA LYS A 594 -9.68 -31.67 -7.93
C LYS A 594 -8.70 -31.22 -9.01
N ALA A 595 -9.18 -30.63 -10.11
CA ALA A 595 -8.32 -30.18 -11.21
C ALA A 595 -7.37 -29.05 -10.76
N LEU A 596 -7.86 -28.08 -9.98
CA LEU A 596 -7.02 -27.03 -9.41
C LEU A 596 -5.93 -27.61 -8.50
N LEU A 597 -6.31 -28.50 -7.57
CA LEU A 597 -5.36 -29.15 -6.67
C LEU A 597 -4.34 -30.00 -7.42
N ASP A 598 -4.75 -30.75 -8.44
CA ASP A 598 -3.85 -31.57 -9.24
C ASP A 598 -2.82 -30.70 -9.99
N LYS A 599 -3.24 -29.55 -10.55
CA LYS A 599 -2.32 -28.58 -11.19
C LYS A 599 -1.37 -27.94 -10.20
N ILE A 600 -1.83 -27.50 -9.02
CA ILE A 600 -0.96 -26.94 -7.97
C ILE A 600 0.03 -27.99 -7.46
N ARG A 601 -0.44 -29.20 -7.13
CA ARG A 601 0.41 -30.29 -6.62
C ARG A 601 1.42 -30.77 -7.67
N GLY A 602 1.07 -30.71 -8.96
CA GLY A 602 2.00 -31.01 -10.05
C GLY A 602 3.18 -30.05 -10.17
N GLN A 603 3.08 -28.84 -9.58
CA GLN A 603 4.17 -27.86 -9.51
C GLN A 603 5.00 -27.98 -8.22
N ALA A 604 4.55 -28.78 -7.25
CA ALA A 604 5.34 -29.01 -6.04
C ALA A 604 6.68 -29.65 -6.42
N PRO A 605 7.80 -29.27 -5.77
CA PRO A 605 9.12 -29.74 -6.15
C PRO A 605 9.20 -31.26 -6.07
N LEU A 606 9.60 -31.88 -7.18
CA LEU A 606 10.04 -33.27 -7.22
C LEU A 606 11.48 -33.31 -6.72
N VAL A 607 11.71 -33.83 -5.52
CA VAL A 607 13.07 -34.08 -5.02
C VAL A 607 13.70 -35.15 -5.90
N SER A 608 14.74 -34.81 -6.66
CA SER A 608 15.53 -35.75 -7.46
C SER A 608 17.02 -35.62 -7.13
N LEU A 609 17.69 -36.76 -6.95
CA LEU A 609 19.14 -36.86 -6.80
C LEU A 609 19.71 -37.29 -8.17
N SER A 610 20.59 -36.49 -8.78
CA SER A 610 21.32 -36.89 -9.99
C SER A 610 22.82 -36.74 -9.79
N ALA A 611 23.60 -37.66 -10.36
CA ALA A 611 25.03 -37.73 -10.12
C ALA A 611 25.88 -36.89 -11.09
N ASP A 612 25.40 -36.45 -12.26
CA ASP A 612 26.33 -35.91 -13.27
C ASP A 612 25.75 -35.03 -14.41
N MET A 613 24.48 -34.59 -14.39
CA MET A 613 24.00 -33.65 -15.43
C MET A 613 23.09 -32.55 -14.90
N THR A 614 23.52 -31.30 -15.16
CA THR A 614 22.79 -30.06 -14.95
C THR A 614 21.60 -29.99 -15.91
N VAL A 615 20.37 -30.02 -15.38
CA VAL A 615 19.16 -29.77 -16.18
C VAL A 615 18.60 -28.41 -15.79
N SER A 616 18.36 -27.58 -16.80
CA SER A 616 17.76 -26.26 -16.66
C SER A 616 16.24 -26.41 -16.47
N GLN A 617 15.80 -26.08 -15.25
CA GLN A 617 14.42 -25.84 -14.78
C GLN A 617 13.52 -27.04 -14.44
N THR A 618 13.46 -27.36 -13.14
CA THR A 618 12.29 -27.34 -12.23
C THR A 618 12.93 -27.34 -10.82
N GLN A 619 12.38 -26.65 -9.80
CA GLN A 619 13.06 -26.43 -8.51
C GLN A 619 13.68 -27.70 -7.89
N VAL A 620 15.02 -27.78 -7.89
CA VAL A 620 15.79 -28.80 -7.17
C VAL A 620 16.47 -28.14 -5.97
N VAL A 621 16.24 -28.67 -4.76
CA VAL A 621 17.07 -28.35 -3.59
C VAL A 621 18.36 -29.18 -3.70
N ASN A 622 19.47 -28.51 -4.00
CA ASN A 622 20.78 -29.16 -4.13
C ASN A 622 21.47 -29.24 -2.77
N TYR A 623 21.76 -30.46 -2.31
CA TYR A 623 22.70 -30.68 -1.22
C TYR A 623 24.07 -31.03 -1.82
N SER A 624 25.06 -30.17 -1.59
CA SER A 624 26.46 -30.46 -1.92
C SER A 624 27.24 -30.68 -0.64
N PHE A 625 28.01 -31.77 -0.58
CA PHE A 625 28.87 -32.08 0.55
C PHE A 625 30.32 -31.82 0.13
N GLN A 626 30.95 -30.80 0.69
CA GLN A 626 32.38 -30.56 0.49
C GLN A 626 33.15 -31.04 1.70
N ARG A 627 34.11 -31.94 1.45
CA ARG A 627 35.14 -32.37 2.40
C ARG A 627 36.47 -32.49 1.68
N THR A 628 37.56 -32.29 2.43
CA THR A 628 38.94 -32.34 1.92
C THR A 628 39.46 -33.75 1.66
N GLU A 629 38.70 -34.78 2.02
CA GLU A 629 39.08 -36.19 1.96
C GLU A 629 38.21 -36.95 0.94
N ALA A 630 38.78 -37.97 0.29
CA ALA A 630 38.06 -38.80 -0.66
C ALA A 630 36.99 -39.65 0.04
N VAL A 631 35.78 -39.70 -0.54
CA VAL A 631 34.68 -40.53 -0.04
C VAL A 631 35.08 -42.01 -0.06
N GLN A 632 34.97 -42.69 1.08
CA GLN A 632 35.25 -44.11 1.28
C GLN A 632 33.93 -44.91 1.22
N PRO A 633 33.61 -45.62 0.12
CA PRO A 633 32.29 -46.23 -0.07
C PRO A 633 31.88 -47.29 0.96
N THR A 634 32.86 -47.82 1.72
CA THR A 634 32.66 -48.85 2.74
C THR A 634 32.53 -48.29 4.16
N ILE A 635 32.75 -46.98 4.35
CA ILE A 635 32.84 -46.32 5.66
C ILE A 635 31.89 -45.13 5.74
N ASP A 636 31.73 -44.39 4.64
CA ASP A 636 30.87 -43.22 4.57
C ASP A 636 29.43 -43.62 4.20
N SER A 637 28.47 -43.20 5.01
CA SER A 637 27.04 -43.34 4.71
C SER A 637 26.36 -41.99 4.83
N VAL A 638 25.42 -41.71 3.93
CA VAL A 638 24.46 -40.60 4.05
C VAL A 638 23.08 -41.22 4.27
N SER A 639 22.45 -40.90 5.38
CA SER A 639 21.07 -41.27 5.68
C SER A 639 20.22 -40.00 5.69
N LEU A 640 19.17 -39.97 4.87
CA LEU A 640 18.25 -38.84 4.77
C LEU A 640 16.84 -39.34 5.10
N SER A 641 16.27 -38.89 6.21
CA SER A 641 14.88 -39.16 6.54
C SER A 641 13.97 -38.06 6.00
N VAL A 642 12.99 -38.42 5.17
CA VAL A 642 11.94 -37.49 4.70
C VAL A 642 10.60 -37.95 5.27
N ASN A 643 9.93 -37.08 6.03
CA ASN A 643 8.67 -37.37 6.71
C ASN A 643 8.70 -38.62 7.62
N GLY A 644 9.82 -38.85 8.31
CA GLY A 644 9.96 -39.92 9.30
C GLY A 644 10.19 -41.31 8.74
N ASN A 645 10.45 -41.44 7.43
CA ASN A 645 10.93 -42.67 6.82
C ASN A 645 12.37 -42.47 6.33
N ASN A 646 13.26 -43.37 6.76
CA ASN A 646 14.69 -43.40 6.43
C ASN A 646 14.99 -43.86 5.01
#